data_AF-A0CCQ2-F1
#
_entry.id   AF-A0CCQ2-F1
#
_cell.length_a   1.000
_cell.length_b   1.000
_cell.length_c   1.000
_cell.angle_alpha   90.00
_cell.angle_beta   90.00
_cell.angle_gamma   90.00
#
_symmetry.space_group_name_H-M   'P 1'
#
loop_
_entity.id
_entity.type
_entity.pdbx_description
1 polymer ?
#
loop_
_entity_poly.entity_id
_entity_poly.type
_entity_poly.pdbx_seq_one_letter_code
_entity_poly.pdbx_strand_id
1 'polypeptide(L)'
;MEVKSNYGSTKNSVENDNILTRLQTELKSIIFRVFFLILKDKEQSIAIQIFLQVMSFFQYLTFIFHRQLYLVWKNQKVSYQFYKFFGYFMLTPYFEQLNFSSFASMMYALIGIILISIMLLLLIGYTNITRLNTSYTWPIYILKQIFILFTTILYLPILDLLFQMLNCHYDDKNQLINVVFDTICWQGSHVIHAIVAILGIIIFIMITMTFNLLYFEPKYNHKDQLSKTSGRAKTLKCFIFLLLEISFTFIDLFKFDYVAIYILMIGAVITFYQFHIEQPFNNVFIQKISSMYAALMLWSAIMMCFSNYLENTIFHGTIYAWLVGIPLIIFAIYKKEKYLYDLLLMNINKTEDPNQIILLTNYIQKLLSRYHANQHFHIMLDALIEVHIKTCQKEDCVFRIKKQLNQRLLKLKDANITERDYQIHLLIGEIYQGYIRRHQNNVRLRINYAFYLLDFLKQKQQSLNEFNQIELLSPSIDYEFTIFRYKRIIEDEMNISQNEALSGNLDIATEIAFQNNMRQFQNKIERATLMHMDFWSQLQEDSPDLGKMNEIGSKINLSILQVEELWNRMQKMTQNLPKAMRLYAKFIIEVLQDKDFGEQLLEKSKSLQTQNNKMKNKQTISIFTSEEINFEPLPTLLISTMSSKFAQISNLNLSACNLFGYHKTELMNRKINLLIPQIYTKFHDKHIEMLFQSNDLQQIVKERLIYIKLKSGYIMPCYICMKALSQLDEDVVIAAQFRTLRTFKGGCYLILDHDDAIESVSSSCICYLFIDSKMISHKKIYFHELFTNYNRNDYLNKTGCVISLNLQSNVVQNSNYLQYYINDLARSDLNIILNLNY
;
A
#
# COMPACT_ATOMS: atom_id res chain seq x y z
N MET A 1 -17.02 -12.66 -0.37
CA MET A 1 -17.62 -11.35 -0.05
C MET A 1 -16.65 -10.29 -0.52
N GLU A 2 -16.79 -9.85 -1.77
CA GLU A 2 -15.95 -8.81 -2.35
C GLU A 2 -16.30 -7.46 -1.72
N VAL A 3 -15.31 -6.83 -1.11
CA VAL A 3 -15.38 -5.46 -0.63
C VAL A 3 -15.45 -4.56 -1.86
N LYS A 4 -16.66 -4.13 -2.20
CA LYS A 4 -16.87 -3.00 -3.10
C LYS A 4 -16.05 -1.83 -2.56
N SER A 5 -15.16 -1.30 -3.39
CA SER A 5 -14.58 0.02 -3.20
C SER A 5 -15.73 1.04 -3.14
N ASN A 6 -16.16 1.40 -1.93
CA ASN A 6 -17.31 2.28 -1.69
C ASN A 6 -17.06 3.77 -2.01
N TYR A 7 -16.07 4.10 -2.86
CA TYR A 7 -15.91 5.44 -3.41
C TYR A 7 -16.76 5.72 -4.67
N GLY A 8 -17.66 4.80 -5.04
CA GLY A 8 -18.58 4.95 -6.16
C GLY A 8 -20.07 4.99 -5.82
N SER A 9 -20.48 4.86 -4.55
CA SER A 9 -21.89 4.66 -4.18
C SER A 9 -22.48 5.70 -3.22
N THR A 10 -22.09 6.96 -3.35
CA THR A 10 -22.87 8.10 -2.82
C THR A 10 -23.70 8.75 -3.91
N LYS A 11 -24.19 7.99 -4.91
CA LYS A 11 -25.16 8.51 -5.88
C LYS A 11 -26.61 8.31 -5.48
N ASN A 12 -26.92 7.28 -4.68
CA ASN A 12 -28.32 6.93 -4.39
C ASN A 12 -28.86 7.50 -3.08
N SER A 13 -28.07 8.31 -2.34
CA SER A 13 -28.50 8.96 -1.09
C SER A 13 -28.32 10.48 -1.07
N VAL A 14 -27.93 11.09 -2.19
CA VAL A 14 -27.53 12.52 -2.27
C VAL A 14 -28.53 13.35 -3.09
N GLU A 15 -29.59 12.74 -3.64
CA GLU A 15 -30.56 13.46 -4.48
C GLU A 15 -31.46 14.45 -3.71
N ASN A 16 -31.46 14.43 -2.36
CA ASN A 16 -32.23 15.34 -1.51
C ASN A 16 -31.40 16.41 -0.78
N ASP A 17 -30.08 16.47 -1.01
CA ASP A 17 -29.20 17.39 -0.29
C ASP A 17 -29.13 18.77 -0.95
N ASN A 18 -29.25 19.83 -0.13
CA ASN A 18 -29.13 21.23 -0.56
C ASN A 18 -27.87 21.44 -1.42
N ILE A 19 -27.98 22.21 -2.52
CA ILE A 19 -26.86 22.50 -3.45
C ILE A 19 -25.58 22.94 -2.70
N LEU A 20 -25.74 23.70 -1.60
CA LEU A 20 -24.65 24.14 -0.73
C LEU A 20 -23.88 22.97 -0.08
N THR A 21 -24.60 21.96 0.42
CA THR A 21 -24.00 20.79 1.07
C THR A 21 -23.24 19.91 0.06
N ARG A 22 -23.74 19.82 -1.17
CA ARG A 22 -23.04 19.15 -2.27
C ARG A 22 -21.77 19.90 -2.67
N LEU A 23 -21.81 21.23 -2.77
CA LEU A 23 -20.61 22.03 -3.04
C LEU A 23 -19.57 21.88 -1.92
N GLN A 24 -20.01 21.87 -0.65
CA GLN A 24 -19.13 21.70 0.49
C GLN A 24 -18.44 20.33 0.51
N THR A 25 -19.16 19.25 0.20
CA THR A 25 -18.60 17.90 0.17
C THR A 25 -17.60 17.71 -0.99
N GLU A 26 -17.90 18.27 -2.16
CA GLU A 26 -16.98 18.26 -3.30
C GLU A 26 -15.70 19.07 -3.03
N LEU A 27 -15.83 20.29 -2.48
CA LEU A 27 -14.67 21.11 -2.09
C LEU A 27 -13.80 20.41 -1.03
N LYS A 28 -14.42 19.78 -0.03
CA LYS A 28 -13.72 19.00 0.99
C LYS A 28 -12.96 17.82 0.38
N SER A 29 -13.59 17.08 -0.54
CA SER A 29 -12.95 15.96 -1.27
C SER A 29 -11.74 16.43 -2.09
N ILE A 30 -11.86 17.56 -2.78
CA ILE A 30 -10.76 18.19 -3.52
C ILE A 30 -9.59 18.51 -2.58
N ILE A 31 -9.86 19.21 -1.47
CA ILE A 31 -8.85 19.57 -0.47
C ILE A 31 -8.15 18.31 0.04
N PHE A 32 -8.90 17.29 0.48
CA PHE A 32 -8.33 16.05 1.00
C PHE A 32 -7.44 15.33 -0.02
N ARG A 33 -7.83 15.29 -1.31
CA ARG A 33 -7.00 14.69 -2.36
C ARG A 33 -5.69 15.43 -2.59
N VAL A 34 -5.70 16.77 -2.56
CA VAL A 34 -4.50 17.58 -2.75
C VAL A 34 -3.56 17.42 -1.55
N PHE A 35 -4.08 17.51 -0.32
CA PHE A 35 -3.28 17.33 0.90
C PHE A 35 -2.69 15.91 1.01
N PHE A 36 -3.42 14.88 0.55
CA PHE A 36 -2.91 13.51 0.44
C PHE A 36 -1.65 13.44 -0.43
N LEU A 37 -1.64 14.14 -1.58
CA LEU A 37 -0.48 14.20 -2.47
C LEU A 37 0.68 15.00 -1.86
N ILE A 38 0.40 16.15 -1.25
CA ILE A 38 1.43 17.01 -0.60
C ILE A 38 2.20 16.26 0.49
N LEU A 39 1.53 15.36 1.21
CA LEU A 39 2.12 14.52 2.27
C LEU A 39 2.89 13.31 1.74
N LYS A 40 2.77 12.95 0.45
CA LYS A 40 3.50 11.83 -0.16
C LYS A 40 4.97 12.17 -0.45
N ASP A 41 5.28 13.45 -0.67
CA ASP A 41 6.62 13.91 -1.02
C ASP A 41 7.57 13.98 0.18
N LYS A 42 8.87 13.78 -0.08
CA LYS A 42 9.97 13.72 0.89
C LYS A 42 9.93 14.83 1.94
N GLU A 43 10.40 14.46 3.13
CA GLU A 43 10.48 15.31 4.31
C GLU A 43 11.40 16.52 4.10
N GLN A 44 11.07 17.62 4.78
CA GLN A 44 11.97 18.77 4.85
C GLN A 44 13.21 18.43 5.68
N SER A 45 14.31 19.15 5.47
CA SER A 45 15.47 18.97 6.34
C SER A 45 15.24 19.62 7.70
N ILE A 46 15.79 19.01 8.75
CA ILE A 46 15.73 19.53 10.13
C ILE A 46 16.31 20.96 10.19
N ALA A 47 17.36 21.23 9.41
CA ALA A 47 18.00 22.54 9.34
C ALA A 47 17.05 23.63 8.83
N ILE A 48 16.25 23.35 7.80
CA ILE A 48 15.24 24.29 7.30
C ILE A 48 14.19 24.55 8.38
N GLN A 49 13.73 23.52 9.09
CA GLN A 49 12.73 23.72 10.15
C GLN A 49 13.26 24.58 11.31
N ILE A 50 14.52 24.38 11.73
CA ILE A 50 15.18 25.23 12.72
C ILE A 50 15.22 26.68 12.22
N PHE A 51 15.67 26.87 10.98
CA PHE A 51 15.75 28.20 10.36
C PHE A 51 14.38 28.90 10.34
N LEU A 52 13.32 28.21 9.90
CA LEU A 52 11.95 28.75 9.90
C LEU A 52 11.46 29.11 11.32
N GLN A 53 11.79 28.31 12.33
CA GLN A 53 11.42 28.59 13.72
C GLN A 53 12.17 29.80 14.29
N VAL A 54 13.47 29.92 14.03
CA VAL A 54 14.28 31.08 14.44
C VAL A 54 13.75 32.36 13.79
N MET A 55 13.46 32.32 12.49
CA MET A 55 12.87 33.47 11.79
C MET A 55 11.50 33.84 12.38
N SER A 56 10.64 32.86 12.66
CA SER A 56 9.35 33.14 13.31
C SER A 56 9.49 33.72 14.73
N PHE A 57 10.58 33.40 15.43
CA PHE A 57 10.86 33.99 16.75
C PHE A 57 11.29 35.45 16.63
N PHE A 58 12.16 35.79 15.67
CA PHE A 58 12.52 37.17 15.41
C PHE A 58 11.32 38.02 14.99
N GLN A 59 10.40 37.46 14.21
CA GLN A 59 9.14 38.13 13.87
C GLN A 59 8.19 38.28 15.06
N TYR A 60 8.27 37.45 16.09
CA TYR A 60 7.52 37.70 17.32
C TYR A 60 8.16 38.82 18.16
N LEU A 61 9.50 38.89 18.18
CA LEU A 61 10.21 39.93 18.93
C LEU A 61 9.91 41.35 18.41
N THR A 62 9.40 41.51 17.19
CA THR A 62 8.93 42.81 16.69
C THR A 62 7.75 43.36 17.47
N PHE A 63 6.87 42.51 18.03
CA PHE A 63 5.79 42.95 18.92
C PHE A 63 6.34 43.43 20.27
N ILE A 64 7.37 42.77 20.79
CA ILE A 64 7.98 43.11 22.09
C ILE A 64 8.78 44.42 21.99
N PHE A 65 9.50 44.60 20.89
CA PHE A 65 10.26 45.81 20.61
C PHE A 65 9.52 46.74 19.64
N HIS A 66 8.18 46.75 19.69
CA HIS A 66 7.38 47.57 18.78
C HIS A 66 7.71 49.06 18.92
N ARG A 67 7.43 49.86 17.88
CA ARG A 67 7.77 51.30 17.81
C ARG A 67 7.23 52.10 19.01
N GLN A 68 6.10 51.70 19.59
CA GLN A 68 5.51 52.39 20.75
C GLN A 68 5.95 51.78 22.10
N LEU A 69 6.46 50.54 22.10
CA LEU A 69 6.82 49.79 23.32
C LEU A 69 8.32 49.74 23.61
N TYR A 70 9.21 50.08 22.66
CA TYR A 70 10.66 50.02 22.91
C TYR A 70 11.12 50.99 24.01
N LEU A 71 10.33 52.04 24.31
CA LEU A 71 10.57 53.01 25.37
C LEU A 71 10.40 52.40 26.77
N VAL A 72 9.49 51.42 26.92
CA VAL A 72 9.19 50.71 28.18
C VAL A 72 10.44 50.00 28.73
N TRP A 73 11.40 49.67 27.87
CA TRP A 73 12.65 49.04 28.24
C TRP A 73 13.71 50.01 28.82
N LYS A 74 13.43 51.33 28.83
CA LYS A 74 14.25 52.46 29.33
C LYS A 74 15.61 52.70 28.70
N ASN A 75 16.35 51.66 28.33
CA ASN A 75 17.61 51.80 27.62
C ASN A 75 17.35 52.00 26.13
N GLN A 76 16.99 53.24 25.78
CA GLN A 76 16.54 53.64 24.44
C GLN A 76 17.54 53.28 23.34
N LYS A 77 18.85 53.38 23.60
CA LYS A 77 19.88 53.06 22.59
C LYS A 77 19.82 51.58 22.19
N VAL A 78 19.77 50.70 23.18
CA VAL A 78 19.79 49.25 22.94
C VAL A 78 18.44 48.76 22.43
N SER A 79 17.33 49.23 23.01
CA SER A 79 15.99 48.83 22.57
C SER A 79 15.66 49.32 21.17
N TYR A 80 16.11 50.52 20.78
CA TYR A 80 15.94 51.03 19.41
C TYR A 80 16.76 50.22 18.37
N GLN A 81 17.98 49.81 18.72
CA GLN A 81 18.77 48.91 17.86
C GLN A 81 18.08 47.56 17.66
N PHE A 82 17.49 46.99 18.72
CA PHE A 82 16.71 45.76 18.61
C PHE A 82 15.44 45.94 17.79
N TYR A 83 14.70 47.03 17.97
CA TYR A 83 13.56 47.38 17.14
C TYR A 83 13.95 47.41 15.64
N LYS A 84 15.02 48.13 15.30
CA LYS A 84 15.50 48.20 13.91
C LYS A 84 15.93 46.83 13.38
N PHE A 85 16.64 46.04 14.20
CA PHE A 85 17.11 44.70 13.80
C PHE A 85 15.95 43.74 13.55
N PHE A 86 15.00 43.62 14.47
CA PHE A 86 13.87 42.72 14.31
C PHE A 86 12.90 43.21 13.23
N GLY A 87 12.78 44.53 13.04
CA GLY A 87 11.97 45.14 11.99
C GLY A 87 12.36 44.69 10.57
N TYR A 88 13.63 44.38 10.30
CA TYR A 88 14.07 43.85 8.99
C TYR A 88 13.38 42.54 8.57
N PHE A 89 12.85 41.77 9.52
CA PHE A 89 12.14 40.52 9.25
C PHE A 89 10.64 40.71 8.94
N MET A 90 10.15 41.95 9.00
CA MET A 90 8.80 42.37 8.61
C MET A 90 8.84 43.18 7.31
N LEU A 91 7.69 43.37 6.67
CA LEU A 91 7.57 44.20 5.47
C LEU A 91 7.43 45.70 5.78
N THR A 92 7.05 46.05 7.02
CA THR A 92 6.83 47.42 7.52
C THR A 92 7.89 48.44 7.12
N PRO A 93 9.18 48.25 7.43
CA PRO A 93 10.19 49.29 7.17
C PRO A 93 10.42 49.55 5.69
N TYR A 94 10.06 48.61 4.81
CA TYR A 94 10.22 48.74 3.37
C TYR A 94 9.09 49.55 2.74
N PHE A 95 7.86 49.44 3.26
CA PHE A 95 6.73 50.16 2.69
C PHE A 95 6.48 51.54 3.31
N GLU A 96 6.98 51.81 4.52
CA GLU A 96 6.97 53.16 5.10
C GLU A 96 7.76 54.18 4.24
N GLN A 97 8.66 53.70 3.38
CA GLN A 97 9.45 54.53 2.46
C GLN A 97 8.78 54.72 1.08
N LEU A 98 7.64 54.07 0.83
CA LEU A 98 6.98 54.07 -0.47
C LEU A 98 5.82 55.06 -0.53
N ASN A 99 5.36 55.37 -1.75
CA ASN A 99 4.11 56.10 -1.95
C ASN A 99 2.91 55.14 -1.77
N PHE A 100 1.74 55.69 -1.39
CA PHE A 100 0.50 54.91 -1.21
C PHE A 100 0.14 54.03 -2.42
N SER A 101 0.35 54.52 -3.65
CA SER A 101 0.10 53.72 -4.87
C SER A 101 1.02 52.50 -4.98
N SER A 102 2.30 52.62 -4.60
CA SER A 102 3.26 51.53 -4.58
C SER A 102 2.99 50.53 -3.46
N PHE A 103 2.51 51.01 -2.30
CA PHE A 103 2.03 50.15 -1.23
C PHE A 103 0.81 49.32 -1.67
N ALA A 104 -0.18 49.96 -2.28
CA ALA A 104 -1.36 49.28 -2.81
C ALA A 104 -0.98 48.24 -3.88
N SER A 105 -0.04 48.54 -4.78
CA SER A 105 0.39 47.57 -5.80
C SER A 105 1.08 46.34 -5.20
N MET A 106 1.88 46.51 -4.15
CA MET A 106 2.47 45.40 -3.40
C MET A 106 1.40 44.53 -2.73
N MET A 107 0.37 45.15 -2.14
CA MET A 107 -0.77 44.44 -1.57
C MET A 107 -1.49 43.58 -2.63
N TYR A 108 -1.79 44.15 -3.79
CA TYR A 108 -2.43 43.41 -4.88
C TYR A 108 -1.55 42.27 -5.42
N ALA A 109 -0.23 42.47 -5.49
CA ALA A 109 0.69 41.42 -5.90
C ALA A 109 0.64 40.22 -4.93
N LEU A 110 0.64 40.47 -3.62
CA LEU A 110 0.55 39.43 -2.60
C LEU A 110 -0.81 38.70 -2.63
N ILE A 111 -1.91 39.44 -2.75
CA ILE A 111 -3.25 38.85 -2.94
C ILE A 111 -3.29 38.01 -4.22
N GLY A 112 -2.64 38.47 -5.29
CA GLY A 112 -2.46 37.71 -6.53
C GLY A 112 -1.77 36.37 -6.30
N ILE A 113 -0.68 36.33 -5.52
CA ILE A 113 0.02 35.08 -5.17
C ILE A 113 -0.89 34.15 -4.36
N ILE A 114 -1.69 34.70 -3.43
CA ILE A 114 -2.67 33.92 -2.65
C ILE A 114 -3.73 33.31 -3.59
N LEU A 115 -4.31 34.09 -4.50
CA LEU A 115 -5.31 33.62 -5.46
C LEU A 115 -4.72 32.57 -6.42
N ILE A 116 -3.49 32.76 -6.89
CA ILE A 116 -2.78 31.77 -7.71
C ILE A 116 -2.60 30.45 -6.93
N SER A 117 -2.28 30.51 -5.64
CA SER A 117 -2.15 29.30 -4.81
C SER A 117 -3.47 28.54 -4.66
N ILE A 118 -4.60 29.25 -4.56
CA ILE A 118 -5.94 28.65 -4.54
C ILE A 118 -6.27 28.02 -5.90
N MET A 119 -5.99 28.75 -6.98
CA MET A 119 -6.21 28.25 -8.35
C MET A 119 -5.42 26.97 -8.60
N LEU A 120 -4.15 26.92 -8.17
CA LEU A 120 -3.31 25.72 -8.26
C LEU A 120 -3.89 24.56 -7.42
N LEU A 121 -4.37 24.84 -6.21
CA LEU A 121 -5.03 23.83 -5.37
C LEU A 121 -6.26 23.23 -6.08
N LEU A 122 -7.13 24.07 -6.64
CA LEU A 122 -8.32 23.61 -7.35
C LEU A 122 -7.99 22.85 -8.64
N LEU A 123 -7.00 23.32 -9.41
CA LEU A 123 -6.58 22.67 -10.66
C LEU A 123 -5.98 21.28 -10.40
N ILE A 124 -5.09 21.15 -9.40
CA ILE A 124 -4.52 19.85 -9.01
C ILE A 124 -5.62 18.92 -8.50
N GLY A 125 -6.58 19.45 -7.74
CA GLY A 125 -7.77 18.72 -7.32
C GLY A 125 -8.58 18.15 -8.48
N TYR A 126 -8.92 19.00 -9.46
CA TYR A 126 -9.76 18.64 -10.60
C TYR A 126 -9.07 17.68 -11.59
N THR A 127 -7.80 17.92 -11.90
CA THR A 127 -7.03 17.05 -12.82
C THR A 127 -6.91 15.62 -12.30
N ASN A 128 -6.75 15.45 -10.98
CA ASN A 128 -6.67 14.14 -10.35
C ASN A 128 -8.04 13.42 -10.25
N ILE A 129 -9.16 14.14 -10.38
CA ILE A 129 -10.49 13.53 -10.52
C ILE A 129 -10.64 12.88 -11.91
N THR A 130 -10.04 13.46 -12.94
CA THR A 130 -10.23 13.05 -14.34
C THR A 130 -9.14 12.08 -14.86
N ARG A 131 -7.91 12.14 -14.33
CA ARG A 131 -6.79 11.27 -14.72
C ARG A 131 -6.10 10.69 -13.50
N LEU A 132 -6.48 9.46 -13.13
CA LEU A 132 -6.05 8.77 -11.89
C LEU A 132 -4.54 8.52 -11.73
N ASN A 133 -3.70 8.68 -12.77
CA ASN A 133 -2.32 8.16 -12.77
C ASN A 133 -1.23 9.08 -13.33
N THR A 134 -1.50 10.35 -13.66
CA THR A 134 -0.43 11.27 -14.12
C THR A 134 -0.09 12.29 -13.04
N SER A 135 0.91 11.97 -12.21
CA SER A 135 1.41 12.88 -11.18
C SER A 135 2.31 13.95 -11.81
N TYR A 136 1.77 15.15 -12.07
CA TYR A 136 2.62 16.32 -12.24
C TYR A 136 3.22 16.69 -10.88
N THR A 137 4.47 16.29 -10.63
CA THR A 137 5.13 16.41 -9.32
C THR A 137 5.54 17.84 -8.97
N TRP A 138 5.94 18.64 -9.95
CA TRP A 138 6.45 20.00 -9.69
C TRP A 138 5.40 21.00 -9.18
N PRO A 139 4.16 21.08 -9.73
CA PRO A 139 3.13 21.98 -9.20
C PRO A 139 2.77 21.69 -7.73
N ILE A 140 2.73 20.41 -7.34
CA ILE A 140 2.47 19.98 -5.97
C ILE A 140 3.62 20.42 -5.05
N TYR A 141 4.87 20.28 -5.50
CA TYR A 141 6.04 20.73 -4.76
C TYR A 141 6.03 22.26 -4.55
N ILE A 142 5.74 23.04 -5.59
CA ILE A 142 5.62 24.51 -5.48
C ILE A 142 4.54 24.87 -4.45
N LEU A 143 3.34 24.28 -4.60
CA LEU A 143 2.22 24.55 -3.72
C LEU A 143 2.56 24.25 -2.26
N LYS A 144 3.25 23.14 -2.01
CA LYS A 144 3.77 22.75 -0.68
C LYS A 144 4.69 23.81 -0.11
N GLN A 145 5.69 24.28 -0.87
CA GLN A 145 6.64 25.28 -0.37
C GLN A 145 5.96 26.62 -0.10
N ILE A 146 5.03 27.05 -0.98
CA ILE A 146 4.24 28.27 -0.79
C ILE A 146 3.45 28.20 0.53
N PHE A 147 2.72 27.12 0.78
CA PHE A 147 1.95 27.00 2.03
C PHE A 147 2.81 26.91 3.29
N ILE A 148 3.99 26.27 3.19
CA ILE A 148 4.94 26.24 4.32
C ILE A 148 5.46 27.65 4.61
N LEU A 149 5.76 28.44 3.58
CA LEU A 149 6.16 29.84 3.74
C LEU A 149 5.00 30.69 4.31
N PHE A 150 3.78 30.55 3.79
CA PHE A 150 2.59 31.26 4.28
C PHE A 150 2.26 30.97 5.75
N THR A 151 2.57 29.78 6.26
CA THR A 151 2.31 29.41 7.67
C THR A 151 3.49 29.64 8.61
N THR A 152 4.66 29.99 8.08
CA THR A 152 5.88 30.24 8.87
C THR A 152 6.32 31.70 8.75
N ILE A 153 7.25 32.01 7.85
CA ILE A 153 7.89 33.33 7.75
C ILE A 153 6.96 34.38 7.14
N LEU A 154 6.09 34.03 6.20
CA LEU A 154 5.24 35.01 5.52
C LEU A 154 3.92 35.28 6.25
N TYR A 155 3.60 34.54 7.32
CA TYR A 155 2.32 34.68 8.01
C TYR A 155 2.13 36.09 8.60
N LEU A 156 3.07 36.54 9.43
CA LEU A 156 3.02 37.84 10.08
C LEU A 156 3.20 39.00 9.08
N PRO A 157 4.19 38.99 8.16
CA PRO A 157 4.37 40.10 7.23
C PRO A 157 3.20 40.31 6.25
N ILE A 158 2.52 39.25 5.81
CA ILE A 158 1.33 39.37 4.95
C ILE A 158 0.15 39.94 5.74
N LEU A 159 -0.05 39.49 6.98
CA LEU A 159 -1.12 40.02 7.83
C LEU A 159 -0.91 41.49 8.16
N ASP A 160 0.30 41.87 8.60
CA ASP A 160 0.69 43.26 8.89
C ASP A 160 0.42 44.17 7.70
N LEU A 161 0.86 43.79 6.50
CA LEU A 161 0.61 44.55 5.29
C LEU A 161 -0.88 44.75 4.99
N LEU A 162 -1.70 43.71 5.17
CA LEU A 162 -3.14 43.80 4.93
C LEU A 162 -3.87 44.62 6.01
N PHE A 163 -3.46 44.51 7.29
CA PHE A 163 -4.05 45.29 8.38
C PHE A 163 -3.62 46.77 8.33
N GLN A 164 -2.41 47.08 7.86
CA GLN A 164 -1.94 48.46 7.74
C GLN A 164 -2.74 49.28 6.72
N MET A 165 -3.37 48.64 5.75
CA MET A 165 -4.34 49.29 4.84
C MET A 165 -5.56 49.86 5.61
N LEU A 166 -5.94 49.22 6.71
CA LEU A 166 -7.09 49.54 7.57
C LEU A 166 -6.72 50.45 8.75
N ASN A 167 -5.42 50.66 9.00
CA ASN A 167 -4.93 51.44 10.12
C ASN A 167 -5.11 52.95 9.88
N CYS A 168 -6.12 53.53 10.53
CA CYS A 168 -6.52 54.93 10.35
C CYS A 168 -6.63 55.65 11.69
N HIS A 169 -6.15 56.89 11.75
CA HIS A 169 -6.19 57.76 12.92
C HIS A 169 -6.82 59.12 12.59
N TYR A 170 -7.33 59.83 13.59
CA TYR A 170 -7.84 61.19 13.39
C TYR A 170 -6.69 62.19 13.39
N ASP A 171 -6.56 62.96 12.32
CA ASP A 171 -5.62 64.08 12.23
C ASP A 171 -6.13 65.31 13.01
N ASP A 172 -5.27 66.32 13.23
CA ASP A 172 -5.58 67.57 13.94
C ASP A 172 -6.79 68.33 13.34
N LYS A 173 -7.15 68.03 12.08
CA LYS A 173 -8.33 68.55 11.36
C LYS A 173 -9.58 67.68 11.52
N ASN A 174 -9.60 66.71 12.43
CA ASN A 174 -10.67 65.71 12.62
C ASN A 174 -10.99 64.87 11.37
N GLN A 175 -10.05 64.72 10.43
CA GLN A 175 -10.19 63.82 9.28
C GLN A 175 -9.53 62.48 9.60
N LEU A 176 -10.17 61.37 9.22
CA LEU A 176 -9.59 60.03 9.38
C LEU A 176 -8.53 59.82 8.30
N ILE A 177 -7.25 59.76 8.64
CA ILE A 177 -6.13 59.59 7.71
C ILE A 177 -5.38 58.29 8.05
N ASN A 178 -4.77 57.64 7.07
CA ASN A 178 -3.97 56.44 7.32
C ASN A 178 -2.72 56.81 8.14
N VAL A 179 -2.33 55.96 9.10
CA VAL A 179 -1.20 56.24 10.02
C VAL A 179 0.15 56.40 9.30
N VAL A 180 0.33 55.73 8.16
CA VAL A 180 1.61 55.74 7.40
C VAL A 180 1.54 56.62 6.16
N PHE A 181 0.34 56.88 5.62
CA PHE A 181 0.15 57.65 4.39
C PHE A 181 -0.87 58.76 4.62
N ASP A 182 -0.60 59.99 4.14
CA ASP A 182 -1.48 61.17 4.26
C ASP A 182 -2.78 61.08 3.41
N THR A 183 -3.31 59.87 3.19
CA THR A 183 -4.55 59.61 2.46
C THR A 183 -5.74 59.54 3.42
N ILE A 184 -6.81 60.27 3.09
CA ILE A 184 -8.07 60.23 3.84
C ILE A 184 -8.68 58.82 3.72
N CYS A 185 -8.86 58.18 4.87
CA CYS A 185 -9.46 56.86 4.99
C CYS A 185 -10.96 56.88 4.67
N TRP A 186 -11.46 55.76 4.13
CA TRP A 186 -12.88 55.56 3.80
C TRP A 186 -13.46 56.56 2.78
N GLN A 187 -12.60 57.26 2.06
CA GLN A 187 -13.00 58.19 1.00
C GLN A 187 -12.25 57.88 -0.30
N GLY A 188 -12.94 58.00 -1.44
CA GLY A 188 -12.34 57.79 -2.76
C GLY A 188 -11.85 56.36 -2.99
N SER A 189 -10.62 56.22 -3.52
CA SER A 189 -10.03 54.92 -3.86
C SER A 189 -9.68 54.05 -2.65
N HIS A 190 -9.50 54.65 -1.46
CA HIS A 190 -9.16 53.93 -0.23
C HIS A 190 -10.22 52.88 0.15
N VAL A 191 -11.51 53.16 -0.08
CA VAL A 191 -12.62 52.24 0.21
C VAL A 191 -12.45 50.90 -0.53
N ILE A 192 -12.09 50.95 -1.82
CA ILE A 192 -11.93 49.77 -2.66
C ILE A 192 -10.75 48.94 -2.16
N HIS A 193 -9.63 49.58 -1.87
CA HIS A 193 -8.43 48.92 -1.35
C HIS A 193 -8.69 48.29 0.03
N ALA A 194 -9.43 48.96 0.91
CA ALA A 194 -9.80 48.45 2.23
C ALA A 194 -10.72 47.21 2.15
N ILE A 195 -11.73 47.22 1.27
CA ILE A 195 -12.60 46.05 1.06
C ILE A 195 -11.79 44.86 0.54
N VAL A 196 -10.89 45.09 -0.41
CA VAL A 196 -10.01 44.04 -0.94
C VAL A 196 -9.06 43.50 0.13
N ALA A 197 -8.53 44.36 1.00
CA ALA A 197 -7.68 43.93 2.11
C ALA A 197 -8.45 43.03 3.10
N ILE A 198 -9.69 43.40 3.47
CA ILE A 198 -10.55 42.59 4.36
C ILE A 198 -10.83 41.21 3.75
N LEU A 199 -11.19 41.15 2.47
CA LEU A 199 -11.38 39.88 1.77
C LEU A 199 -10.09 39.05 1.72
N GLY A 200 -8.95 39.70 1.45
CA GLY A 200 -7.63 39.08 1.46
C GLY A 200 -7.27 38.46 2.82
N ILE A 201 -7.54 39.17 3.92
CA ILE A 201 -7.32 38.69 5.29
C ILE A 201 -8.13 37.42 5.55
N ILE A 202 -9.44 37.45 5.28
CA ILE A 202 -10.34 36.30 5.50
C ILE A 202 -9.85 35.08 4.71
N ILE A 203 -9.54 35.25 3.42
CA ILE A 203 -9.08 34.17 2.56
C ILE A 203 -7.73 33.60 3.05
N PHE A 204 -6.78 34.48 3.40
CA PHE A 204 -5.45 34.07 3.86
C PHE A 204 -5.51 33.29 5.19
N ILE A 205 -6.33 33.73 6.14
CA ILE A 205 -6.53 33.03 7.42
C ILE A 205 -7.14 31.65 7.18
N MET A 206 -8.20 31.55 6.36
CA MET A 206 -8.86 30.27 6.09
C MET A 206 -7.90 29.24 5.48
N ILE A 207 -7.06 29.67 4.54
CA ILE A 207 -6.07 28.79 3.88
C ILE A 207 -4.95 28.37 4.84
N THR A 208 -4.40 29.31 5.60
CA THR A 208 -3.29 29.01 6.53
C THR A 208 -3.75 28.15 7.70
N MET A 209 -4.97 28.34 8.19
CA MET A 209 -5.57 27.52 9.24
C MET A 209 -5.87 26.09 8.76
N THR A 210 -6.48 25.94 7.59
CA THR A 210 -6.73 24.62 7.00
C THR A 210 -5.43 23.88 6.73
N PHE A 211 -4.40 24.55 6.22
CA PHE A 211 -3.08 23.95 6.02
C PHE A 211 -2.45 23.49 7.34
N ASN A 212 -2.41 24.33 8.37
CA ASN A 212 -1.84 23.95 9.67
C ASN A 212 -2.59 22.81 10.36
N LEU A 213 -3.91 22.73 10.15
CA LEU A 213 -4.76 21.67 10.71
C LEU A 213 -4.50 20.32 10.01
N LEU A 214 -4.34 20.30 8.69
CA LEU A 214 -4.26 19.08 7.88
C LEU A 214 -2.83 18.59 7.63
N TYR A 215 -1.83 19.49 7.63
CA TYR A 215 -0.45 19.17 7.27
C TYR A 215 0.36 18.60 8.45
N PHE A 216 0.13 17.32 8.76
CA PHE A 216 0.93 16.55 9.73
C PHE A 216 0.88 15.04 9.49
N GLU A 217 1.85 14.30 10.04
CA GLU A 217 1.85 12.83 10.08
C GLU A 217 1.32 12.37 11.45
N PRO A 218 0.12 11.77 11.55
CA PRO A 218 -0.45 11.36 12.84
C PRO A 218 0.18 10.08 13.40
N LYS A 219 0.74 9.24 12.53
CA LYS A 219 1.40 7.99 12.91
C LYS A 219 2.60 8.27 13.81
N TYR A 220 2.77 7.41 14.82
CA TYR A 220 3.90 7.48 15.73
C TYR A 220 5.18 7.01 15.03
N ASN A 221 5.99 7.96 14.57
CA ASN A 221 7.30 7.68 14.03
C ASN A 221 8.32 8.65 14.62
N HIS A 222 9.37 8.09 15.22
CA HIS A 222 10.44 8.87 15.85
C HIS A 222 11.40 9.51 14.87
N LYS A 223 11.50 8.97 13.66
CA LYS A 223 12.41 9.46 12.62
C LYS A 223 11.76 10.61 11.86
N ASP A 224 10.47 10.48 11.59
CA ASP A 224 9.74 11.45 10.78
C ASP A 224 9.57 12.78 11.51
N GLN A 225 9.86 13.87 10.78
CA GLN A 225 9.86 15.21 11.34
C GLN A 225 8.46 15.81 11.48
N LEU A 226 7.57 15.37 10.59
CA LEU A 226 6.18 15.80 10.54
C LEU A 226 5.29 15.03 11.53
N SER A 227 5.84 14.01 12.20
CA SER A 227 5.12 13.15 13.14
C SER A 227 4.65 13.92 14.37
N LYS A 228 3.33 14.08 14.50
CA LYS A 228 2.66 14.84 15.56
C LYS A 228 1.34 14.23 15.94
N THR A 229 0.91 14.47 17.17
CA THR A 229 -0.39 14.01 17.66
C THR A 229 -1.56 14.80 17.09
N SER A 230 -1.37 16.10 16.79
CA SER A 230 -2.39 16.97 16.21
C SER A 230 -1.77 18.22 15.57
N GLY A 231 -2.44 18.76 14.54
CA GLY A 231 -2.14 20.07 13.95
C GLY A 231 -2.61 21.28 14.79
N ARG A 232 -3.44 21.05 15.82
CA ARG A 232 -4.12 22.12 16.59
C ARG A 232 -3.19 23.09 17.31
N ALA A 233 -2.04 22.63 17.81
CA ALA A 233 -1.07 23.52 18.46
C ALA A 233 -0.54 24.60 17.50
N LYS A 234 -0.33 24.26 16.23
CA LYS A 234 0.10 25.21 15.20
C LYS A 234 -1.00 26.19 14.81
N THR A 235 -2.25 25.72 14.69
CA THR A 235 -3.39 26.61 14.37
C THR A 235 -3.65 27.60 15.49
N LEU A 236 -3.58 27.16 16.76
CA LEU A 236 -3.69 28.05 17.92
C LEU A 236 -2.58 29.11 17.95
N LYS A 237 -1.34 28.75 17.59
CA LYS A 237 -0.25 29.72 17.46
C LYS A 237 -0.57 30.81 16.43
N CYS A 238 -1.04 30.43 15.23
CA CYS A 238 -1.44 31.38 14.20
C CYS A 238 -2.61 32.26 14.67
N PHE A 239 -3.59 31.68 15.36
CA PHE A 239 -4.69 32.45 15.96
C PHE A 239 -4.19 33.51 16.96
N ILE A 240 -3.26 33.15 17.83
CA ILE A 240 -2.66 34.08 18.80
C ILE A 240 -1.90 35.20 18.08
N PHE A 241 -1.16 34.88 17.02
CA PHE A 241 -0.47 35.88 16.20
C PHE A 241 -1.43 36.84 15.51
N LEU A 242 -2.58 36.35 15.02
CA LEU A 242 -3.63 37.20 14.50
C LEU A 242 -4.22 38.13 15.57
N LEU A 243 -4.47 37.61 16.79
CA LEU A 243 -4.95 38.44 17.89
C LEU A 243 -3.94 39.52 18.29
N LEU A 244 -2.65 39.19 18.28
CA LEU A 244 -1.58 40.16 18.52
C LEU A 244 -1.56 41.23 17.43
N GLU A 245 -1.60 40.83 16.16
CA GLU A 245 -1.62 41.78 15.04
C GLU A 245 -2.80 42.76 15.13
N ILE A 246 -4.01 42.26 15.40
CA ILE A 246 -5.20 43.10 15.61
C ILE A 246 -5.00 44.05 16.80
N SER A 247 -4.44 43.55 17.91
CA SER A 247 -4.22 44.37 19.10
C SER A 247 -3.21 45.50 18.86
N PHE A 248 -2.12 45.24 18.14
CA PHE A 248 -1.07 46.23 17.89
C PHE A 248 -1.43 47.22 16.78
N THR A 249 -2.36 46.87 15.89
CA THR A 249 -2.80 47.75 14.79
C THR A 249 -3.94 48.69 15.20
N PHE A 250 -4.90 48.24 16.01
CA PHE A 250 -6.09 49.03 16.35
C PHE A 250 -6.09 49.66 17.74
N ILE A 251 -5.30 49.15 18.69
CA ILE A 251 -5.23 49.74 20.05
C ILE A 251 -4.24 50.90 20.05
N ASP A 252 -4.66 52.04 20.56
CA ASP A 252 -3.76 53.17 20.84
C ASP A 252 -2.85 52.82 22.03
N LEU A 253 -1.63 52.36 21.74
CA LEU A 253 -0.70 51.89 22.76
C LEU A 253 -0.16 53.02 23.66
N PHE A 254 -0.33 54.30 23.29
CA PHE A 254 0.04 55.40 24.18
C PHE A 254 -0.86 55.50 25.42
N LYS A 255 -2.09 54.97 25.35
CA LYS A 255 -3.06 55.01 26.45
C LYS A 255 -3.36 53.65 27.07
N PHE A 256 -3.17 52.58 26.30
CA PHE A 256 -3.60 51.22 26.68
C PHE A 256 -2.51 50.16 26.42
N ASP A 257 -1.23 50.52 26.56
CA ASP A 257 -0.09 49.60 26.50
C ASP A 257 -0.24 48.35 27.38
N TYR A 258 -0.79 48.49 28.60
CA TYR A 258 -1.06 47.37 29.51
C TYR A 258 -1.97 46.29 28.89
N VAL A 259 -2.93 46.68 28.05
CA VAL A 259 -3.85 45.72 27.40
C VAL A 259 -3.10 44.86 26.39
N ALA A 260 -2.29 45.48 25.52
CA ALA A 260 -1.51 44.77 24.52
C ALA A 260 -0.45 43.85 25.17
N ILE A 261 0.20 44.32 26.24
CA ILE A 261 1.17 43.52 27.01
C ILE A 261 0.48 42.32 27.67
N TYR A 262 -0.75 42.48 28.19
CA TYR A 262 -1.50 41.37 28.79
C TYR A 262 -1.94 40.32 27.75
N ILE A 263 -2.39 40.75 26.56
CA ILE A 263 -2.70 39.85 25.44
C ILE A 263 -1.44 39.07 25.02
N LEU A 264 -0.30 39.74 24.95
CA LEU A 264 1.01 39.12 24.67
C LEU A 264 1.39 38.07 25.71
N MET A 265 1.20 38.36 27.00
CA MET A 265 1.44 37.43 28.09
C MET A 265 0.53 36.20 27.99
N ILE A 266 -0.79 36.39 27.83
CA ILE A 266 -1.74 35.28 27.67
C ILE A 266 -1.37 34.41 26.48
N GLY A 267 -1.07 35.02 25.33
CA GLY A 267 -0.64 34.30 24.13
C GLY A 267 0.63 33.48 24.37
N ALA A 268 1.61 34.03 25.09
CA ALA A 268 2.84 33.34 25.44
C ALA A 268 2.61 32.15 26.41
N VAL A 269 1.69 32.29 27.37
CA VAL A 269 1.31 31.18 28.28
C VAL A 269 0.61 30.05 27.53
N ILE A 270 -0.36 30.38 26.66
CA ILE A 270 -1.09 29.38 25.88
C ILE A 270 -0.14 28.64 24.94
N THR A 271 0.75 29.35 24.25
CA THR A 271 1.75 28.71 23.38
C THR A 271 2.74 27.85 24.18
N PHE A 272 3.16 28.28 25.37
CA PHE A 272 3.99 27.46 26.26
C PHE A 272 3.27 26.20 26.70
N TYR A 273 2.00 26.28 27.10
CA TYR A 273 1.20 25.11 27.48
C TYR A 273 1.10 24.10 26.32
N GLN A 274 0.75 24.58 25.13
CA GLN A 274 0.58 23.74 23.93
C GLN A 274 1.90 23.09 23.47
N PHE A 275 3.03 23.82 23.47
CA PHE A 275 4.29 23.28 22.94
C PHE A 275 5.20 22.64 23.98
N HIS A 276 5.25 23.11 25.23
CA HIS A 276 6.12 22.56 26.28
C HIS A 276 5.43 21.45 27.10
N ILE A 277 4.17 21.66 27.49
CA ILE A 277 3.46 20.77 28.42
C ILE A 277 2.82 19.59 27.66
N GLU A 278 2.03 19.87 26.62
CA GLU A 278 1.33 18.83 25.85
C GLU A 278 2.26 18.00 24.94
N GLN A 279 3.41 18.56 24.55
CA GLN A 279 4.44 17.89 23.73
C GLN A 279 3.89 17.22 22.44
N PRO A 280 3.37 18.00 21.47
CA PRO A 280 2.65 17.46 20.34
C PRO A 280 3.53 16.72 19.32
N PHE A 281 4.85 16.90 19.33
CA PHE A 281 5.77 16.28 18.37
C PHE A 281 6.36 14.96 18.89
N ASN A 282 6.33 13.92 18.06
CA ASN A 282 6.86 12.60 18.43
C ASN A 282 8.39 12.50 18.29
N ASN A 283 8.99 13.30 17.41
CA ASN A 283 10.44 13.43 17.30
C ASN A 283 10.99 14.29 18.45
N VAL A 284 11.83 13.68 19.29
CA VAL A 284 12.39 14.30 20.50
C VAL A 284 13.18 15.58 20.19
N PHE A 285 13.92 15.60 19.07
CA PHE A 285 14.75 16.75 18.73
C PHE A 285 13.89 17.97 18.35
N ILE A 286 12.90 17.78 17.49
CA ILE A 286 11.96 18.84 17.07
C ILE A 286 11.10 19.31 18.26
N GLN A 287 10.71 18.38 19.14
CA GLN A 287 9.98 18.70 20.36
C GLN A 287 10.81 19.60 21.29
N LYS A 288 12.12 19.32 21.45
CA LYS A 288 13.02 20.17 22.24
C LYS A 288 13.14 21.57 21.63
N ILE A 289 13.33 21.69 20.33
CA ILE A 289 13.43 23.02 19.66
C ILE A 289 12.11 23.79 19.81
N SER A 290 10.96 23.15 19.55
CA SER A 290 9.65 23.80 19.67
C SER A 290 9.35 24.22 21.11
N SER A 291 9.81 23.45 22.09
CA SER A 291 9.76 23.81 23.50
C SER A 291 10.67 24.99 23.85
N MET A 292 11.89 25.04 23.30
CA MET A 292 12.80 26.18 23.50
C MET A 292 12.17 27.46 22.95
N TYR A 293 11.63 27.39 21.72
CA TYR A 293 10.89 28.48 21.11
C TYR A 293 9.77 28.99 22.04
N ALA A 294 8.87 28.13 22.50
CA ALA A 294 7.75 28.57 23.34
C ALA A 294 8.20 29.12 24.72
N ALA A 295 9.29 28.59 25.29
CA ALA A 295 9.85 29.11 26.52
C ALA A 295 10.51 30.49 26.36
N LEU A 296 11.19 30.72 25.22
CA LEU A 296 11.75 32.05 24.90
C LEU A 296 10.66 33.09 24.68
N MET A 297 9.53 32.70 24.06
CA MET A 297 8.35 33.57 23.93
C MET A 297 7.82 33.98 25.30
N LEU A 298 7.62 33.00 26.19
CA LEU A 298 7.14 33.24 27.56
C LEU A 298 8.11 34.11 28.37
N TRP A 299 9.41 33.82 28.30
CA TRP A 299 10.43 34.63 28.96
C TRP A 299 10.42 36.09 28.50
N SER A 300 10.31 36.30 27.19
CA SER A 300 10.29 37.64 26.61
C SER A 300 9.02 38.40 27.02
N ALA A 301 7.88 37.71 27.07
CA ALA A 301 6.63 38.27 27.59
C ALA A 301 6.71 38.65 29.08
N ILE A 302 7.27 37.78 29.92
CA ILE A 302 7.45 38.03 31.36
C ILE A 302 8.36 39.24 31.59
N MET A 303 9.48 39.31 30.87
CA MET A 303 10.41 40.45 30.97
C MET A 303 9.75 41.76 30.50
N MET A 304 8.88 41.70 29.48
CA MET A 304 8.11 42.86 29.05
C MET A 304 7.13 43.33 30.12
N CYS A 305 6.37 42.43 30.74
CA CYS A 305 5.49 42.76 31.87
C CYS A 305 6.28 43.36 33.05
N PHE A 306 7.45 42.80 33.35
CA PHE A 306 8.31 43.29 34.42
C PHE A 306 8.90 44.68 34.09
N SER A 307 9.26 44.92 32.83
CA SER A 307 9.73 46.25 32.40
C SER A 307 8.64 47.30 32.50
N ASN A 308 7.40 46.95 32.13
CA ASN A 308 6.23 47.82 32.29
C ASN A 308 5.94 48.13 33.76
N TYR A 309 5.92 47.10 34.62
CA TYR A 309 5.73 47.29 36.06
C TYR A 309 6.78 48.21 36.68
N LEU A 310 8.03 48.10 36.22
CA LEU A 310 9.12 48.92 36.73
C LEU A 310 9.20 50.30 36.09
N GLU A 311 8.38 50.67 35.10
CA GLU A 311 8.54 51.87 34.26
C GLU A 311 8.84 53.16 35.06
N ASN A 312 8.22 53.34 36.23
CA ASN A 312 8.42 54.51 37.09
C ASN A 312 9.70 54.51 37.96
N THR A 313 10.50 53.45 37.95
CA THR A 313 11.76 53.32 38.73
C THR A 313 12.99 53.56 37.84
N ILE A 314 14.18 53.88 38.37
CA ILE A 314 15.38 54.16 37.53
C ILE A 314 16.12 52.86 37.10
N PHE A 315 15.48 51.69 37.21
CA PHE A 315 16.16 50.42 36.95
C PHE A 315 16.34 50.13 35.45
N HIS A 316 17.59 50.08 34.97
CA HIS A 316 17.96 49.81 33.57
C HIS A 316 18.35 48.35 33.27
N GLY A 317 18.19 47.44 34.25
CA GLY A 317 18.69 46.06 34.15
C GLY A 317 17.81 45.07 33.38
N THR A 318 16.57 45.42 33.01
CA THR A 318 15.58 44.47 32.46
C THR A 318 15.99 43.89 31.11
N ILE A 319 16.54 44.70 30.19
CA ILE A 319 17.04 44.22 28.89
C ILE A 319 18.22 43.28 29.06
N TYR A 320 19.16 43.60 29.96
CA TYR A 320 20.33 42.76 30.20
C TYR A 320 19.93 41.43 30.85
N ALA A 321 18.96 41.45 31.77
CA ALA A 321 18.38 40.23 32.31
C ALA A 321 17.72 39.39 31.21
N TRP A 322 16.97 40.01 30.30
CA TRP A 322 16.38 39.33 29.14
C TRP A 322 17.45 38.64 28.28
N LEU A 323 18.54 39.34 27.92
CA LEU A 323 19.65 38.80 27.13
C LEU A 323 20.36 37.61 27.78
N VAL A 324 20.63 37.69 29.10
CA VAL A 324 21.27 36.60 29.85
C VAL A 324 20.32 35.41 30.03
N GLY A 325 19.01 35.66 30.13
CA GLY A 325 18.00 34.62 30.28
C GLY A 325 17.86 33.71 29.05
N ILE A 326 18.07 34.23 27.83
CA ILE A 326 17.96 33.45 26.58
C ILE A 326 18.85 32.20 26.59
N PRO A 327 20.19 32.29 26.74
CA PRO A 327 21.06 31.12 26.73
C PRO A 327 20.80 30.18 27.93
N LEU A 328 20.44 30.72 29.09
CA LEU A 328 20.14 29.92 30.28
C LEU A 328 18.89 29.05 30.08
N ILE A 329 17.83 29.60 29.50
CA ILE A 329 16.58 28.86 29.24
C ILE A 329 16.80 27.80 28.16
N ILE A 330 17.53 28.13 27.09
CA ILE A 330 17.88 27.16 26.05
C ILE A 330 18.67 26.00 26.68
N PHE A 331 19.68 26.29 27.50
CA PHE A 331 20.48 25.28 28.18
C PHE A 331 19.65 24.41 29.14
N ALA A 332 18.79 25.03 29.95
CA ALA A 332 17.93 24.34 30.91
C ALA A 332 16.99 23.33 30.22
N ILE A 333 16.39 23.72 29.09
CA ILE A 333 15.48 22.85 28.32
C ILE A 333 16.25 21.77 27.58
N TYR A 334 17.42 22.09 27.02
CA TYR A 334 18.23 21.11 26.30
C TYR A 334 18.64 19.93 27.20
N LYS A 335 19.06 20.24 28.44
CA LYS A 335 19.50 19.26 29.44
C LYS A 335 18.36 18.44 30.03
N LYS A 336 17.12 18.96 30.04
CA LYS A 336 15.96 18.26 30.60
C LYS A 336 15.63 17.01 29.76
N GLU A 337 15.75 15.85 30.40
CA GLU A 337 15.17 14.59 29.91
C GLU A 337 13.92 14.26 30.72
N LYS A 338 12.77 14.20 30.05
CA LYS A 338 11.50 13.85 30.70
C LYS A 338 11.30 12.33 30.54
N TYR A 339 11.42 11.61 31.65
CA TYR A 339 11.01 10.21 31.76
C TYR A 339 9.64 10.16 32.44
N LEU A 340 8.72 9.36 31.88
CA LEU A 340 7.33 9.25 32.35
C LEU A 340 7.19 8.04 33.30
N TYR A 341 7.89 8.08 34.43
CA TYR A 341 7.90 6.98 35.40
C TYR A 341 6.50 6.69 35.99
N ASP A 342 5.79 7.74 36.39
CA ASP A 342 4.45 7.63 37.00
C ASP A 342 3.45 6.95 36.07
N LEU A 343 3.62 7.11 34.77
CA LEU A 343 2.76 6.55 33.75
C LEU A 343 2.98 5.03 33.58
N LEU A 344 4.23 4.56 33.67
CA LEU A 344 4.57 3.13 33.59
C LEU A 344 4.08 2.36 34.83
N LEU A 345 4.09 3.01 35.99
CA LEU A 345 3.66 2.45 37.27
C LEU A 345 2.13 2.53 37.45
N MET A 346 1.43 3.13 36.49
CA MET A 346 0.00 3.36 36.58
C MET A 346 -0.80 2.05 36.48
N ASN A 347 -1.79 1.87 37.36
CA ASN A 347 -2.68 0.72 37.29
C ASN A 347 -3.66 0.88 36.12
N ILE A 348 -3.40 0.16 35.03
CA ILE A 348 -4.16 0.17 33.77
C ILE A 348 -5.66 -0.16 33.97
N ASN A 349 -6.08 -0.77 35.08
CA ASN A 349 -7.50 -1.06 35.28
C ASN A 349 -8.30 0.11 35.89
N LYS A 350 -7.63 1.04 36.57
CA LYS A 350 -8.23 2.15 37.33
C LYS A 350 -8.25 3.49 36.58
N THR A 351 -7.64 3.57 35.40
CA THR A 351 -7.49 4.85 34.70
C THR A 351 -8.72 5.12 33.83
N GLU A 352 -9.32 6.30 33.99
CA GLU A 352 -10.48 6.74 33.19
C GLU A 352 -10.07 7.65 32.02
N ASP A 353 -8.88 8.26 32.09
CA ASP A 353 -8.41 9.22 31.09
C ASP A 353 -7.87 8.55 29.82
N PRO A 354 -8.54 8.68 28.66
CA PRO A 354 -8.12 8.04 27.41
C PRO A 354 -6.80 8.60 26.87
N ASN A 355 -6.49 9.87 27.15
CA ASN A 355 -5.25 10.52 26.72
C ASN A 355 -4.01 9.93 27.42
N GLN A 356 -4.16 9.49 28.68
CA GLN A 356 -3.05 8.89 29.43
C GLN A 356 -2.68 7.51 28.88
N ILE A 357 -3.66 6.73 28.42
CA ILE A 357 -3.42 5.43 27.77
C ILE A 357 -2.73 5.61 26.43
N ILE A 358 -3.16 6.59 25.62
CA ILE A 358 -2.47 6.93 24.37
C ILE A 358 -1.01 7.33 24.64
N LEU A 359 -0.79 8.13 25.69
CA LEU A 359 0.56 8.52 26.09
C LEU A 359 1.38 7.30 26.53
N LEU A 360 0.74 6.35 27.23
CA LEU A 360 1.36 5.12 27.73
C LEU A 360 1.75 4.19 26.58
N THR A 361 0.83 3.89 25.67
CA THR A 361 1.10 3.01 24.54
C THR A 361 2.18 3.60 23.62
N ASN A 362 2.14 4.90 23.35
CA ASN A 362 3.19 5.59 22.59
C ASN A 362 4.54 5.55 23.33
N TYR A 363 4.53 5.71 24.65
CA TYR A 363 5.75 5.62 25.45
C TYR A 363 6.33 4.20 25.48
N ILE A 364 5.50 3.16 25.57
CA ILE A 364 5.93 1.76 25.46
C ILE A 364 6.54 1.50 24.09
N GLN A 365 5.91 1.99 23.01
CA GLN A 365 6.46 1.88 21.65
C GLN A 365 7.83 2.58 21.53
N LYS A 366 8.01 3.73 22.18
CA LYS A 366 9.32 4.41 22.25
C LYS A 366 10.38 3.55 22.91
N LEU A 367 10.05 2.95 24.05
CA LEU A 367 10.96 2.06 24.77
C LEU A 367 11.34 0.85 23.90
N LEU A 368 10.36 0.21 23.24
CA LEU A 368 10.57 -0.91 22.32
C LEU A 368 11.44 -0.54 21.11
N SER A 369 11.37 0.69 20.60
CA SER A 369 12.20 1.10 19.46
C SER A 369 13.68 1.34 19.82
N ARG A 370 13.99 1.58 21.10
CA ARG A 370 15.33 2.03 21.55
C ARG A 370 15.97 1.13 22.59
N TYR A 371 15.36 -0.01 22.96
CA TYR A 371 15.87 -0.85 24.04
C TYR A 371 17.26 -1.43 23.76
N HIS A 372 17.58 -1.73 22.49
CA HIS A 372 18.91 -2.22 22.11
C HIS A 372 20.04 -1.20 22.37
N ALA A 373 19.73 0.10 22.33
CA ALA A 373 20.74 1.16 22.47
C ALA A 373 20.98 1.56 23.93
N ASN A 374 19.99 1.39 24.81
CA ASN A 374 20.04 1.88 26.20
C ASN A 374 19.55 0.83 27.19
N GLN A 375 20.44 0.37 28.08
CA GLN A 375 20.13 -0.57 29.16
C GLN A 375 18.99 -0.07 30.08
N HIS A 376 18.86 1.25 30.28
CA HIS A 376 17.78 1.85 31.07
C HIS A 376 16.38 1.57 30.51
N PHE A 377 16.23 1.57 29.18
CA PHE A 377 14.95 1.28 28.54
C PHE A 377 14.57 -0.20 28.66
N HIS A 378 15.57 -1.09 28.68
CA HIS A 378 15.34 -2.51 28.96
C HIS A 378 14.79 -2.71 30.38
N ILE A 379 15.41 -2.08 31.38
CA ILE A 379 14.96 -2.13 32.78
C ILE A 379 13.54 -1.56 32.94
N MET A 380 13.22 -0.47 32.24
CA MET A 380 11.86 0.09 32.25
C MET A 380 10.80 -0.87 31.69
N LEU A 381 11.13 -1.61 30.63
CA LEU A 381 10.24 -2.61 30.07
C LEU A 381 10.06 -3.81 31.01
N ASP A 382 11.13 -4.23 31.71
CA ASP A 382 11.06 -5.27 32.75
C ASP A 382 10.12 -4.85 33.88
N ALA A 383 10.29 -3.62 34.37
CA ALA A 383 9.45 -3.06 35.43
C ALA A 383 7.96 -3.01 35.02
N LEU A 384 7.66 -2.64 33.77
CA LEU A 384 6.28 -2.63 33.27
C LEU A 384 5.65 -4.02 33.28
N ILE A 385 6.38 -5.04 32.83
CA ILE A 385 5.89 -6.42 32.82
C ILE A 385 5.61 -6.87 34.27
N GLU A 386 6.53 -6.59 35.19
CA GLU A 386 6.37 -6.98 36.59
C GLU A 386 5.16 -6.29 37.26
N VAL A 387 4.97 -4.99 37.00
CA VAL A 387 3.81 -4.24 37.49
C VAL A 387 2.51 -4.78 36.88
N HIS A 388 2.50 -5.11 35.59
CA HIS A 388 1.33 -5.70 34.96
C HIS A 388 0.99 -7.08 35.55
N ILE A 389 1.98 -7.95 35.75
CA ILE A 389 1.77 -9.28 36.37
C ILE A 389 1.16 -9.14 37.77
N LYS A 390 1.60 -8.16 38.57
CA LYS A 390 1.07 -7.91 39.92
C LYS A 390 -0.32 -7.26 39.94
N THR A 391 -0.65 -6.42 38.95
CA THR A 391 -1.91 -5.64 38.91
C THR A 391 -3.02 -6.26 38.07
N CYS A 392 -2.70 -7.15 37.13
CA CYS A 392 -3.68 -7.77 36.26
C CYS A 392 -4.51 -8.81 37.01
N GLN A 393 -5.83 -8.73 36.87
CA GLN A 393 -6.78 -9.66 37.50
C GLN A 393 -7.32 -10.72 36.52
N LYS A 394 -6.95 -10.65 35.23
CA LYS A 394 -7.40 -11.62 34.22
C LYS A 394 -6.60 -12.93 34.33
N GLU A 395 -7.32 -14.05 34.35
CA GLU A 395 -6.72 -15.40 34.34
C GLU A 395 -6.08 -15.72 32.98
N ASP A 396 -6.66 -15.20 31.88
CA ASP A 396 -6.18 -15.37 30.50
C ASP A 396 -5.05 -14.44 30.04
N CYS A 397 -4.30 -13.85 30.97
CA CYS A 397 -3.24 -12.89 30.62
C CYS A 397 -2.07 -13.54 29.86
N VAL A 398 -1.62 -12.92 28.77
CA VAL A 398 -0.47 -13.35 27.93
C VAL A 398 0.79 -13.64 28.75
N PHE A 399 1.03 -12.87 29.81
CA PHE A 399 2.20 -13.02 30.69
C PHE A 399 2.03 -14.06 31.81
N ARG A 400 0.79 -14.53 32.08
CA ARG A 400 0.51 -15.57 33.10
C ARG A 400 0.40 -16.96 32.49
N ILE A 401 -0.08 -17.08 31.25
CA ILE A 401 -0.25 -18.37 30.58
C ILE A 401 1.00 -18.68 29.73
N LYS A 402 1.80 -19.68 30.12
CA LYS A 402 2.80 -20.34 29.25
C LYS A 402 2.13 -21.20 28.17
N LYS A 403 1.21 -20.64 27.38
CA LYS A 403 0.66 -21.36 26.22
C LYS A 403 1.72 -21.30 25.13
N GLN A 404 2.06 -22.45 24.54
CA GLN A 404 2.92 -22.54 23.36
C GLN A 404 2.46 -21.51 22.33
N LEU A 405 3.23 -20.44 22.21
CA LEU A 405 2.93 -19.36 21.30
C LEU A 405 2.96 -19.94 19.90
N ASN A 406 1.86 -19.81 19.16
CA ASN A 406 1.70 -20.42 17.83
C ASN A 406 2.89 -20.05 16.94
N GLN A 407 3.88 -20.93 16.82
CA GLN A 407 5.14 -20.68 16.10
C GLN A 407 4.91 -20.34 14.62
N ARG A 408 3.71 -20.67 14.09
CA ARG A 408 3.25 -20.25 12.75
C ARG A 408 3.04 -18.74 12.61
N LEU A 409 2.62 -18.03 13.66
CA LEU A 409 2.45 -16.56 13.64
C LEU A 409 3.77 -15.80 13.81
N LEU A 410 4.72 -16.39 14.57
CA LEU A 410 6.09 -15.88 14.76
C LEU A 410 6.96 -16.02 13.50
N LYS A 411 6.79 -17.11 12.72
CA LYS A 411 7.54 -17.33 11.48
C LYS A 411 7.06 -16.48 10.28
N LEU A 412 5.85 -15.93 10.35
CA LEU A 412 5.27 -15.09 9.28
C LEU A 412 5.68 -13.60 9.37
N LYS A 413 6.39 -13.19 10.42
CA LYS A 413 6.76 -11.78 10.63
C LYS A 413 8.22 -11.67 11.03
N ASP A 414 8.96 -10.89 10.23
CA ASP A 414 10.30 -10.35 10.41
C ASP A 414 11.19 -11.09 11.43
N ALA A 415 12.22 -11.79 10.93
CA ALA A 415 13.13 -12.70 11.66
C ALA A 415 13.88 -12.12 12.90
N ASN A 416 13.62 -10.88 13.29
CA ASN A 416 14.35 -10.14 14.33
C ASN A 416 13.53 -9.83 15.60
N ILE A 417 12.26 -10.22 15.69
CA ILE A 417 11.41 -9.88 16.85
C ILE A 417 11.56 -10.96 17.94
N THR A 418 11.96 -10.56 19.16
CA THR A 418 12.05 -11.50 20.28
C THR A 418 10.66 -11.91 20.78
N GLU A 419 10.54 -13.10 21.37
CA GLU A 419 9.26 -13.60 21.93
C GLU A 419 8.66 -12.63 22.94
N ARG A 420 9.53 -12.00 23.75
CA ARG A 420 9.19 -10.95 24.70
C ARG A 420 8.54 -9.73 24.03
N ASP A 421 9.12 -9.23 22.94
CA ASP A 421 8.59 -8.06 22.22
C ASP A 421 7.18 -8.33 21.70
N TYR A 422 6.96 -9.54 21.18
CA TYR A 422 5.64 -9.97 20.71
C TYR A 422 4.60 -10.03 21.84
N GLN A 423 4.97 -10.51 23.03
CA GLN A 423 4.09 -10.51 24.21
C GLN A 423 3.70 -9.08 24.65
N ILE A 424 4.65 -8.15 24.64
CA ILE A 424 4.37 -6.74 24.95
C ILE A 424 3.42 -6.13 23.91
N HIS A 425 3.61 -6.45 22.63
CA HIS A 425 2.70 -6.03 21.57
C HIS A 425 1.28 -6.61 21.75
N LEU A 426 1.14 -7.89 22.11
CA LEU A 426 -0.18 -8.44 22.42
C LEU A 426 -0.84 -7.71 23.60
N LEU A 427 -0.09 -7.42 24.66
CA LEU A 427 -0.58 -6.65 25.81
C LEU A 427 -1.06 -5.25 25.40
N ILE A 428 -0.34 -4.54 24.53
CA ILE A 428 -0.81 -3.24 24.00
C ILE A 428 -2.15 -3.39 23.28
N GLY A 429 -2.30 -4.45 22.48
CA GLY A 429 -3.57 -4.77 21.80
C GLY A 429 -4.72 -5.01 22.78
N GLU A 430 -4.48 -5.75 23.85
CA GLU A 430 -5.47 -6.01 24.91
C GLU A 430 -5.87 -4.74 25.67
N ILE A 431 -4.91 -3.84 25.94
CA ILE A 431 -5.17 -2.55 26.56
C ILE A 431 -6.12 -1.74 25.68
N TYR A 432 -5.82 -1.61 24.39
CA TYR A 432 -6.69 -0.87 23.47
C TYR A 432 -8.10 -1.48 23.39
N GLN A 433 -8.21 -2.80 23.24
CA GLN A 433 -9.52 -3.46 23.16
C GLN A 433 -10.34 -3.30 24.45
N GLY A 434 -9.69 -3.39 25.61
CA GLY A 434 -10.33 -3.15 26.91
C GLY A 434 -10.89 -1.74 27.03
N TYR A 435 -10.14 -0.74 26.55
CA TYR A 435 -10.53 0.66 26.61
C TYR A 435 -11.55 1.07 25.56
N ILE A 436 -11.48 0.53 24.34
CA ILE A 436 -12.50 0.78 23.31
C ILE A 436 -13.87 0.28 23.78
N ARG A 437 -13.92 -0.87 24.49
CA ARG A 437 -15.17 -1.39 25.06
C ARG A 437 -15.80 -0.44 26.08
N ARG A 438 -14.98 0.25 26.89
CA ARG A 438 -15.42 1.22 27.91
C ARG A 438 -15.75 2.60 27.32
N HIS A 439 -14.96 3.08 26.37
CA HIS A 439 -15.09 4.41 25.76
C HIS A 439 -15.28 4.32 24.23
N GLN A 440 -16.43 3.80 23.81
CA GLN A 440 -16.72 3.51 22.40
C GLN A 440 -16.72 4.76 21.50
N ASN A 441 -16.98 5.94 22.06
CA ASN A 441 -17.13 7.20 21.33
C ASN A 441 -15.82 7.97 21.15
N ASN A 442 -14.70 7.52 21.74
CA ASN A 442 -13.45 8.25 21.61
C ASN A 442 -12.73 7.97 20.29
N VAL A 443 -12.91 8.90 19.35
CA VAL A 443 -12.29 8.89 18.01
C VAL A 443 -10.75 8.76 18.09
N ARG A 444 -10.09 9.54 18.95
CA ARG A 444 -8.62 9.59 19.03
C ARG A 444 -8.03 8.24 19.44
N LEU A 445 -8.68 7.55 20.37
CA LEU A 445 -8.23 6.25 20.88
C LEU A 445 -8.36 5.16 19.81
N ARG A 446 -9.48 5.14 19.07
CA ARG A 446 -9.70 4.20 17.95
C ARG A 446 -8.73 4.44 16.79
N ILE A 447 -8.42 5.70 16.46
CA ILE A 447 -7.42 6.02 15.43
C ILE A 447 -6.04 5.45 15.81
N ASN A 448 -5.60 5.64 17.05
CA ASN A 448 -4.32 5.10 17.51
C ASN A 448 -4.30 3.57 17.54
N TYR A 449 -5.44 2.93 17.86
CA TYR A 449 -5.57 1.48 17.73
C TYR A 449 -5.52 1.02 16.27
N ALA A 450 -6.15 1.74 15.34
CA ALA A 450 -6.08 1.43 13.92
C ALA A 450 -4.66 1.55 13.36
N PHE A 451 -3.89 2.56 13.79
CA PHE A 451 -2.45 2.66 13.47
C PHE A 451 -1.65 1.54 14.09
N TYR A 452 -1.94 1.18 15.33
CA TYR A 452 -1.29 0.06 16.00
C TYR A 452 -1.50 -1.27 15.25
N LEU A 453 -2.73 -1.53 14.80
CA LEU A 453 -3.08 -2.68 13.98
C LEU A 453 -2.32 -2.70 12.64
N LEU A 454 -2.17 -1.53 12.02
CA LEU A 454 -1.52 -1.37 10.72
C LEU A 454 0.00 -1.60 10.80
N ASP A 455 0.66 -0.94 11.75
CA ASP A 455 2.12 -0.89 11.81
C ASP A 455 2.74 -2.15 12.42
N PHE A 456 2.18 -2.61 13.54
CA PHE A 456 2.77 -3.69 14.33
C PHE A 456 2.09 -5.02 14.04
N LEU A 457 0.75 -5.04 14.06
CA LEU A 457 0.01 -6.27 13.80
C LEU A 457 -0.15 -6.56 12.30
N LYS A 458 0.22 -5.63 11.39
CA LYS A 458 0.10 -5.77 9.92
C LYS A 458 -1.29 -6.28 9.49
N GLN A 459 -2.33 -6.01 10.29
CA GLN A 459 -3.71 -6.47 10.08
C GLN A 459 -4.53 -5.37 9.38
N LYS A 460 -4.28 -5.21 8.07
CA LYS A 460 -4.86 -4.14 7.25
C LYS A 460 -6.39 -4.13 7.24
N GLN A 461 -7.02 -5.30 7.14
CA GLN A 461 -8.49 -5.41 7.13
C GLN A 461 -9.14 -4.99 8.46
N GLN A 462 -8.54 -5.36 9.59
CA GLN A 462 -9.05 -4.96 10.90
C GLN A 462 -8.88 -3.46 11.12
N SER A 463 -7.75 -2.88 10.70
CA SER A 463 -7.54 -1.44 10.70
C SER A 463 -8.58 -0.69 9.86
N LEU A 464 -8.90 -1.20 8.66
CA LEU A 464 -9.93 -0.62 7.79
C LEU A 464 -11.34 -0.69 8.42
N ASN A 465 -11.66 -1.79 9.12
CA ASN A 465 -12.92 -1.91 9.86
C ASN A 465 -13.02 -0.89 11.00
N GLU A 466 -11.95 -0.66 11.76
CA GLU A 466 -11.92 0.40 12.79
C GLU A 466 -12.11 1.78 12.17
N PHE A 467 -11.47 2.07 11.03
CA PHE A 467 -11.69 3.33 10.31
C PHE A 467 -13.14 3.51 9.82
N ASN A 468 -13.80 2.45 9.37
CA ASN A 468 -15.23 2.49 9.03
C ASN A 468 -16.11 2.77 10.25
N GLN A 469 -15.77 2.22 11.43
CA GLN A 469 -16.51 2.50 12.67
C GLN A 469 -16.33 3.95 13.12
N ILE A 470 -15.14 4.54 12.92
CA ILE A 470 -14.86 5.93 13.30
C ILE A 470 -15.69 6.91 12.46
N GLU A 471 -15.93 6.64 11.17
CA GLU A 471 -16.75 7.52 10.31
C GLU A 471 -18.19 7.67 10.80
N LEU A 472 -18.74 6.63 11.44
CA LEU A 472 -20.07 6.67 12.04
C LEU A 472 -20.15 7.65 13.23
N LEU A 473 -19.02 8.04 13.82
CA LEU A 473 -18.93 8.93 14.98
C LEU A 473 -18.78 10.43 14.61
N SER A 474 -19.01 10.80 13.35
CA SER A 474 -18.92 12.19 12.83
C SER A 474 -17.68 12.96 13.34
N PRO A 475 -16.46 12.50 13.00
CA PRO A 475 -15.23 13.08 13.52
C PRO A 475 -14.97 14.50 12.99
N SER A 476 -14.12 15.27 13.68
CA SER A 476 -13.68 16.59 13.21
C SER A 476 -12.82 16.50 11.93
N ILE A 477 -12.71 17.61 11.20
CA ILE A 477 -12.10 17.68 9.85
C ILE A 477 -10.65 17.11 9.82
N ASP A 478 -9.87 17.33 10.87
CA ASP A 478 -8.52 16.77 11.04
C ASP A 478 -8.51 15.23 11.05
N TYR A 479 -9.43 14.64 11.80
CA TYR A 479 -9.60 13.20 11.89
C TYR A 479 -10.24 12.61 10.63
N GLU A 480 -11.21 13.30 10.01
CA GLU A 480 -11.78 12.87 8.72
C GLU A 480 -10.72 12.78 7.62
N PHE A 481 -9.83 13.78 7.54
CA PHE A 481 -8.72 13.74 6.58
C PHE A 481 -7.75 12.60 6.89
N THR A 482 -7.44 12.40 8.18
CA THR A 482 -6.60 11.28 8.62
C THR A 482 -7.20 9.93 8.18
N ILE A 483 -8.50 9.72 8.40
CA ILE A 483 -9.20 8.51 7.98
C ILE A 483 -9.16 8.35 6.46
N PHE A 484 -9.52 9.39 5.71
CA PHE A 484 -9.47 9.41 4.25
C PHE A 484 -8.09 8.99 3.73
N ARG A 485 -7.03 9.58 4.29
CA ARG A 485 -5.65 9.31 3.89
C ARG A 485 -5.27 7.85 4.14
N TYR A 486 -5.47 7.33 5.35
CA TYR A 486 -5.00 5.97 5.66
C TYR A 486 -5.88 4.89 5.06
N LYS A 487 -7.20 5.10 4.90
CA LYS A 487 -8.02 4.19 4.09
C LYS A 487 -7.46 4.05 2.68
N ARG A 488 -7.13 5.17 2.02
CA ARG A 488 -6.54 5.16 0.69
C ARG A 488 -5.16 4.50 0.67
N ILE A 489 -4.29 4.76 1.65
CA ILE A 489 -2.98 4.08 1.75
C ILE A 489 -3.18 2.57 1.89
N ILE A 490 -4.09 2.13 2.77
CA ILE A 490 -4.38 0.71 2.98
C ILE A 490 -4.96 0.09 1.70
N GLU A 491 -5.88 0.77 1.02
CA GLU A 491 -6.45 0.31 -0.26
C GLU A 491 -5.38 0.21 -1.35
N ASP A 492 -4.53 1.22 -1.51
CA ASP A 492 -3.42 1.22 -2.47
C ASP A 492 -2.43 0.09 -2.16
N GLU A 493 -2.06 -0.09 -0.89
CA GLU A 493 -1.19 -1.20 -0.47
C GLU A 493 -1.87 -2.57 -0.57
N MET A 494 -3.19 -2.66 -0.34
CA MET A 494 -3.95 -3.89 -0.56
C MET A 494 -4.03 -4.20 -2.04
N ASN A 495 -4.20 -3.21 -2.91
CA ASN A 495 -4.18 -3.39 -4.35
C ASN A 495 -2.79 -3.77 -4.85
N ILE A 496 -1.72 -3.20 -4.29
CA ILE A 496 -0.32 -3.58 -4.62
C ILE A 496 -0.02 -4.97 -4.09
N SER A 497 -0.31 -5.28 -2.82
CA SER A 497 -0.07 -6.60 -2.23
C SER A 497 -0.98 -7.68 -2.79
N GLN A 498 -2.18 -7.32 -3.26
CA GLN A 498 -2.95 -8.10 -4.22
C GLN A 498 -2.06 -8.20 -5.46
N ASN A 499 -1.93 -7.23 -6.35
CA ASN A 499 -1.12 -7.32 -7.59
C ASN A 499 0.26 -8.04 -7.51
N GLU A 500 1.00 -7.95 -6.40
CA GLU A 500 2.26 -8.66 -6.11
C GLU A 500 2.05 -10.11 -5.63
N ALA A 501 1.18 -10.39 -4.64
CA ALA A 501 0.80 -11.78 -4.30
C ALA A 501 0.03 -12.45 -5.45
N LEU A 502 -0.57 -11.63 -6.28
CA LEU A 502 -1.43 -11.91 -7.40
C LEU A 502 -0.57 -11.99 -8.68
N SER A 503 0.75 -11.72 -8.68
CA SER A 503 1.60 -12.13 -9.83
C SER A 503 1.79 -13.65 -9.90
N GLY A 504 1.54 -14.37 -8.78
CA GLY A 504 1.41 -15.83 -8.73
C GLY A 504 -0.04 -16.31 -8.56
N ASN A 505 -0.89 -15.53 -7.87
CA ASN A 505 -2.28 -15.90 -7.54
C ASN A 505 -3.42 -15.12 -8.28
N LEU A 506 -3.16 -14.14 -9.19
CA LEU A 506 -4.20 -13.46 -10.04
C LEU A 506 -4.94 -14.50 -10.83
N ASP A 507 -4.17 -15.39 -11.45
CA ASP A 507 -4.68 -16.40 -12.34
C ASP A 507 -5.71 -17.32 -11.68
N ILE A 508 -5.89 -17.28 -10.35
CA ILE A 508 -6.91 -18.06 -9.65
C ILE A 508 -8.11 -17.17 -9.27
N ALA A 509 -7.95 -16.03 -8.60
CA ALA A 509 -9.09 -15.25 -8.10
C ALA A 509 -9.83 -14.48 -9.20
N THR A 510 -9.12 -13.79 -10.11
CA THR A 510 -9.76 -13.10 -11.23
C THR A 510 -10.32 -14.10 -12.24
N GLU A 511 -9.70 -15.27 -12.34
CA GLU A 511 -10.18 -16.37 -13.16
C GLU A 511 -11.42 -17.04 -12.56
N ILE A 512 -11.49 -17.24 -11.23
CA ILE A 512 -12.71 -17.73 -10.55
C ILE A 512 -13.85 -16.74 -10.74
N ALA A 513 -13.60 -15.44 -10.61
CA ALA A 513 -14.61 -14.41 -10.86
C ALA A 513 -15.07 -14.45 -12.33
N PHE A 514 -14.14 -14.57 -13.28
CA PHE A 514 -14.45 -14.73 -14.70
C PHE A 514 -15.27 -16.00 -14.96
N GLN A 515 -14.91 -17.13 -14.36
CA GLN A 515 -15.62 -18.41 -14.48
C GLN A 515 -17.03 -18.36 -13.89
N ASN A 516 -17.20 -17.75 -12.72
CA ASN A 516 -18.51 -17.55 -12.11
C ASN A 516 -19.39 -16.68 -13.01
N ASN A 517 -18.85 -15.58 -13.54
CA ASN A 517 -19.55 -14.73 -14.50
C ASN A 517 -19.87 -15.48 -15.79
N MET A 518 -18.96 -16.32 -16.29
CA MET A 518 -19.15 -17.14 -17.49
C MET A 518 -20.27 -18.19 -17.30
N ARG A 519 -20.33 -18.86 -16.15
CA ARG A 519 -21.41 -19.79 -15.81
C ARG A 519 -22.77 -19.07 -15.75
N GLN A 520 -22.81 -17.90 -15.11
CA GLN A 520 -24.03 -17.08 -15.09
C GLN A 520 -24.42 -16.63 -16.49
N PHE A 521 -23.45 -16.24 -17.31
CA PHE A 521 -23.65 -15.82 -18.69
C PHE A 521 -24.25 -16.94 -19.55
N GLN A 522 -23.70 -18.17 -19.46
CA GLN A 522 -24.25 -19.36 -20.13
C GLN A 522 -25.70 -19.62 -19.71
N ASN A 523 -25.98 -19.64 -18.41
CA ASN A 523 -27.33 -19.90 -17.89
C ASN A 523 -28.34 -18.82 -18.33
N LYS A 524 -27.90 -17.56 -18.44
CA LYS A 524 -28.75 -16.45 -18.90
C LYS A 524 -29.01 -16.51 -20.40
N ILE A 525 -28.01 -16.85 -21.20
CA ILE A 525 -28.17 -17.11 -22.63
C ILE A 525 -29.15 -18.26 -22.83
N GLU A 526 -28.97 -19.39 -22.15
CA GLU A 526 -29.85 -20.56 -22.26
C GLU A 526 -31.31 -20.19 -21.94
N ARG A 527 -31.53 -19.47 -20.83
CA ARG A 527 -32.88 -18.98 -20.47
C ARG A 527 -33.46 -18.05 -21.53
N ALA A 528 -32.67 -17.13 -22.08
CA ALA A 528 -33.12 -16.25 -23.16
C ALA A 528 -33.51 -17.07 -24.40
N THR A 529 -32.70 -18.05 -24.80
CA THR A 529 -32.99 -18.92 -25.94
C THR A 529 -34.26 -19.75 -25.76
N LEU A 530 -34.50 -20.29 -24.57
CA LEU A 530 -35.73 -21.02 -24.26
C LEU A 530 -36.96 -20.11 -24.34
N MET A 531 -36.88 -18.90 -23.79
CA MET A 531 -37.99 -17.93 -23.89
C MET A 531 -38.27 -17.51 -25.34
N HIS A 532 -37.23 -17.35 -26.17
CA HIS A 532 -37.40 -17.12 -27.60
C HIS A 532 -38.07 -18.31 -28.30
N MET A 533 -37.70 -19.54 -27.95
CA MET A 533 -38.33 -20.75 -28.50
C MET A 533 -39.81 -20.81 -28.12
N ASP A 534 -40.15 -20.54 -26.86
CA ASP A 534 -41.52 -20.51 -26.35
C ASP A 534 -42.36 -19.41 -27.03
N PHE A 535 -41.76 -18.24 -27.29
CA PHE A 535 -42.41 -17.17 -28.02
C PHE A 535 -42.74 -17.57 -29.46
N TRP A 536 -41.79 -18.19 -30.16
CA TRP A 536 -42.01 -18.64 -31.52
C TRP A 536 -42.97 -19.83 -31.60
N SER A 537 -42.99 -20.72 -30.60
CA SER A 537 -43.97 -21.80 -30.57
C SER A 537 -45.41 -21.29 -30.40
N GLN A 538 -45.61 -20.23 -29.60
CA GLN A 538 -46.95 -19.61 -29.48
C GLN A 538 -47.41 -18.98 -30.78
N LEU A 539 -46.49 -18.39 -31.55
CA LEU A 539 -46.78 -17.84 -32.88
C LEU A 539 -47.08 -18.90 -33.93
N GLN A 540 -46.73 -20.16 -33.69
CA GLN A 540 -47.05 -21.29 -34.56
C GLN A 540 -48.45 -21.87 -34.29
N GLU A 541 -49.11 -21.49 -33.19
CA GLU A 541 -50.48 -21.93 -32.90
C GLU A 541 -51.51 -21.23 -33.81
N ASP A 542 -52.58 -21.93 -34.20
CA ASP A 542 -53.63 -21.40 -35.10
C ASP A 542 -54.36 -20.17 -34.52
N SER A 543 -54.30 -19.97 -33.19
CA SER A 543 -54.90 -18.82 -32.49
C SER A 543 -54.00 -18.36 -31.34
N PRO A 544 -52.99 -17.50 -31.58
CA PRO A 544 -52.04 -17.10 -30.55
C PRO A 544 -52.67 -16.18 -29.49
N ASP A 545 -52.38 -16.45 -28.22
CA ASP A 545 -52.78 -15.60 -27.09
C ASP A 545 -51.86 -14.36 -26.98
N LEU A 546 -52.37 -13.23 -27.48
CA LEU A 546 -51.65 -11.95 -27.49
C LEU A 546 -51.23 -11.46 -26.10
N GLY A 547 -51.97 -11.82 -25.04
CA GLY A 547 -51.65 -11.45 -23.67
C GLY A 547 -50.38 -12.16 -23.19
N LYS A 548 -50.34 -13.48 -23.34
CA LYS A 548 -49.16 -14.30 -23.01
C LYS A 548 -47.95 -13.94 -23.86
N MET A 549 -48.16 -13.65 -25.15
CA MET A 549 -47.08 -13.21 -26.03
C MET A 549 -46.45 -11.89 -25.57
N ASN A 550 -47.25 -10.91 -25.16
CA ASN A 550 -46.73 -9.64 -24.68
C ASN A 550 -45.93 -9.83 -23.37
N GLU A 551 -46.42 -10.69 -22.47
CA GLU A 551 -45.68 -11.04 -21.26
C GLU A 551 -44.34 -11.72 -21.57
N ILE A 552 -44.31 -12.71 -22.47
CA ILE A 552 -43.08 -13.41 -22.87
C ILE A 552 -42.13 -12.45 -23.58
N GLY A 553 -42.63 -11.61 -24.49
CA GLY A 553 -41.85 -10.58 -25.17
C GLY A 553 -41.19 -9.60 -24.19
N SER A 554 -41.92 -9.17 -23.16
CA SER A 554 -41.34 -8.31 -22.11
C SER A 554 -40.23 -9.01 -21.32
N LYS A 555 -40.40 -10.31 -21.00
CA LYS A 555 -39.41 -11.14 -20.30
C LYS A 555 -38.17 -11.38 -21.16
N ILE A 556 -38.34 -11.57 -22.47
CA ILE A 556 -37.25 -11.70 -23.43
C ILE A 556 -36.36 -10.45 -23.41
N ASN A 557 -36.96 -9.25 -23.52
CA ASN A 557 -36.20 -7.99 -23.49
C ASN A 557 -35.40 -7.82 -22.20
N LEU A 558 -36.01 -8.13 -21.05
CA LEU A 558 -35.30 -8.10 -19.76
C LEU A 558 -34.15 -9.11 -19.70
N SER A 559 -34.32 -10.29 -20.31
CA SER A 559 -33.28 -11.31 -20.36
C SER A 559 -32.11 -10.91 -21.25
N ILE A 560 -32.37 -10.25 -22.38
CA ILE A 560 -31.34 -9.73 -23.29
C ILE A 560 -30.50 -8.67 -22.57
N LEU A 561 -31.15 -7.70 -21.89
CA LEU A 561 -30.44 -6.68 -21.11
C LEU A 561 -29.53 -7.29 -20.03
N GLN A 562 -29.98 -8.37 -19.36
CA GLN A 562 -29.16 -9.07 -18.37
C GLN A 562 -27.95 -9.77 -19.01
N VAL A 563 -28.11 -10.35 -20.21
CA VAL A 563 -27.00 -10.94 -20.97
C VAL A 563 -26.00 -9.86 -21.39
N GLU A 564 -26.47 -8.71 -21.87
CA GLU A 564 -25.63 -7.57 -22.25
C GLU A 564 -24.88 -6.96 -21.06
N GLU A 565 -25.52 -6.83 -19.90
CA GLU A 565 -24.85 -6.37 -18.68
C GLU A 565 -23.71 -7.31 -18.27
N LEU A 566 -23.95 -8.63 -18.29
CA LEU A 566 -22.92 -9.62 -17.98
C LEU A 566 -21.80 -9.61 -19.04
N TRP A 567 -22.15 -9.46 -20.32
CA TRP A 567 -21.19 -9.29 -21.41
C TRP A 567 -20.26 -8.09 -21.18
N ASN A 568 -20.83 -6.92 -20.89
CA ASN A 568 -20.09 -5.69 -20.63
C ASN A 568 -19.20 -5.77 -19.39
N ARG A 569 -19.60 -6.56 -18.37
CA ARG A 569 -18.77 -6.86 -17.21
C ARG A 569 -17.59 -7.78 -17.57
N MET A 570 -17.84 -8.83 -18.35
CA MET A 570 -16.80 -9.78 -18.77
C MET A 570 -15.79 -9.18 -19.76
N GLN A 571 -16.19 -8.22 -20.60
CA GLN A 571 -15.29 -7.55 -21.53
C GLN A 571 -14.13 -6.82 -20.84
N LYS A 572 -14.31 -6.45 -19.56
CA LYS A 572 -13.30 -5.79 -18.73
C LYS A 572 -12.31 -6.77 -18.08
N MET A 573 -12.53 -8.08 -18.19
CA MET A 573 -11.70 -9.15 -17.63
C MET A 573 -10.89 -9.84 -18.75
N THR A 574 -9.56 -9.88 -18.64
CA THR A 574 -8.69 -10.04 -19.82
C THR A 574 -8.23 -11.46 -20.15
N GLN A 575 -8.27 -12.42 -19.21
CA GLN A 575 -7.49 -13.65 -19.36
C GLN A 575 -8.18 -14.79 -20.16
N ASN A 576 -9.51 -14.80 -20.30
CA ASN A 576 -10.24 -15.84 -21.06
C ASN A 576 -11.40 -15.33 -21.95
N LEU A 577 -11.37 -14.05 -22.29
CA LEU A 577 -12.37 -13.36 -23.12
C LEU A 577 -12.71 -14.02 -24.48
N PRO A 578 -11.78 -14.66 -25.23
CA PRO A 578 -12.10 -15.31 -26.51
C PRO A 578 -13.14 -16.45 -26.40
N LYS A 579 -13.21 -17.17 -25.27
CA LYS A 579 -14.23 -18.21 -25.09
C LYS A 579 -15.63 -17.58 -24.97
N ALA A 580 -15.76 -16.52 -24.15
CA ALA A 580 -17.01 -15.79 -23.97
C ALA A 580 -17.46 -15.07 -25.26
N MET A 581 -16.52 -14.46 -26.01
CA MET A 581 -16.79 -13.81 -27.31
C MET A 581 -17.46 -14.76 -28.31
N ARG A 582 -16.93 -15.99 -28.43
CA ARG A 582 -17.48 -16.98 -29.36
C ARG A 582 -18.91 -17.40 -28.99
N LEU A 583 -19.19 -17.58 -27.70
CA LEU A 583 -20.52 -17.93 -27.23
C LEU A 583 -21.52 -16.80 -27.49
N TYR A 584 -21.13 -15.56 -27.16
CA TYR A 584 -21.98 -14.40 -27.38
C TYR A 584 -22.23 -14.14 -28.87
N ALA A 585 -21.20 -14.26 -29.71
CA ALA A 585 -21.34 -14.12 -31.15
C ALA A 585 -22.34 -15.14 -31.74
N LYS A 586 -22.28 -16.40 -31.30
CA LYS A 586 -23.26 -17.42 -31.71
C LYS A 586 -24.68 -17.05 -31.29
N PHE A 587 -24.86 -16.59 -30.05
CA PHE A 587 -26.16 -16.13 -29.56
C PHE A 587 -26.72 -14.99 -30.42
N ILE A 588 -25.89 -14.00 -30.78
CA ILE A 588 -26.30 -12.89 -31.64
C ILE A 588 -26.70 -13.38 -33.03
N ILE A 589 -25.90 -14.27 -33.65
CA ILE A 589 -26.14 -14.78 -35.01
C ILE A 589 -27.40 -15.66 -35.08
N GLU A 590 -27.52 -16.61 -34.15
CA GLU A 590 -28.55 -17.66 -34.21
C GLU A 590 -29.88 -17.21 -33.60
N VAL A 591 -29.87 -16.34 -32.59
CA VAL A 591 -31.07 -15.97 -31.80
C VAL A 591 -31.52 -14.55 -32.10
N LEU A 592 -30.62 -13.57 -32.05
CA LEU A 592 -30.94 -12.15 -32.33
C LEU A 592 -30.90 -11.81 -33.83
N GLN A 593 -30.36 -12.71 -34.66
CA GLN A 593 -30.26 -12.60 -36.11
C GLN A 593 -29.41 -11.40 -36.64
N ASP A 594 -28.51 -10.85 -35.82
CA ASP A 594 -27.55 -9.82 -36.25
C ASP A 594 -26.23 -10.47 -36.70
N LYS A 595 -26.16 -10.82 -37.98
CA LYS A 595 -25.00 -11.53 -38.55
C LYS A 595 -23.74 -10.66 -38.59
N ASP A 596 -23.87 -9.38 -38.93
CA ASP A 596 -22.73 -8.49 -39.14
C ASP A 596 -21.97 -8.28 -37.81
N PHE A 597 -22.69 -8.00 -36.73
CA PHE A 597 -22.07 -7.81 -35.42
C PHE A 597 -21.50 -9.12 -34.86
N GLY A 598 -22.21 -10.23 -35.06
CA GLY A 598 -21.75 -11.56 -34.66
C GLY A 598 -20.44 -11.98 -35.34
N GLU A 599 -20.32 -11.76 -36.65
CA GLU A 599 -19.10 -12.09 -37.41
C GLU A 599 -17.91 -11.24 -36.97
N GLN A 600 -18.11 -9.93 -36.74
CA GLN A 600 -17.07 -9.04 -36.19
C GLN A 600 -16.55 -9.53 -34.83
N LEU A 601 -17.44 -10.00 -33.95
CA LEU A 601 -17.05 -10.56 -32.65
C LEU A 601 -16.24 -11.86 -32.80
N LEU A 602 -16.56 -12.72 -33.78
CA LEU A 602 -15.79 -13.93 -34.07
C LEU A 602 -14.39 -13.62 -34.59
N GLU A 603 -14.24 -12.65 -35.48
CA GLU A 603 -12.93 -12.21 -35.96
C GLU A 603 -12.08 -11.59 -34.84
N LYS A 604 -12.70 -10.75 -34.00
CA LYS A 604 -12.07 -10.19 -32.80
C LYS A 604 -11.62 -11.27 -31.83
N SER A 605 -12.43 -12.32 -31.65
CA SER A 605 -12.04 -13.48 -30.84
C SER A 605 -10.82 -14.21 -31.42
N LYS A 606 -10.76 -14.42 -32.74
CA LYS A 606 -9.64 -15.12 -33.41
C LYS A 606 -8.34 -14.34 -33.30
N SER A 607 -8.39 -13.02 -33.49
CA SER A 607 -7.22 -12.14 -33.36
C SER A 607 -6.67 -12.11 -31.93
N LEU A 608 -7.55 -11.97 -30.93
CA LEU A 608 -7.17 -12.01 -29.51
C LEU A 608 -6.59 -13.36 -29.09
N GLN A 609 -7.14 -14.48 -29.57
CA GLN A 609 -6.58 -15.81 -29.30
C GLN A 609 -5.18 -15.96 -29.90
N THR A 610 -4.97 -15.43 -31.11
CA THR A 610 -3.65 -15.46 -31.77
C THR A 610 -2.63 -14.58 -31.05
N GLN A 611 -3.04 -13.43 -30.53
CA GLN A 611 -2.18 -12.56 -29.71
C GLN A 611 -1.82 -13.20 -28.36
N ASN A 612 -2.81 -13.77 -27.65
CA ASN A 612 -2.58 -14.46 -26.38
C ASN A 612 -1.63 -15.65 -26.55
N ASN A 613 -1.74 -16.40 -27.65
CA ASN A 613 -0.83 -17.51 -27.94
C ASN A 613 0.59 -17.06 -28.33
N LYS A 614 0.77 -15.84 -28.85
CA LYS A 614 2.09 -15.25 -29.13
C LYS A 614 2.75 -14.67 -27.87
N MET A 615 1.96 -14.14 -26.93
CA MET A 615 2.44 -13.54 -25.68
C MET A 615 2.69 -14.56 -24.55
N LYS A 616 1.97 -15.69 -24.53
CA LYS A 616 2.27 -16.77 -23.60
C LYS A 616 3.56 -17.47 -24.03
N ASN A 617 4.67 -17.19 -23.33
CA ASN A 617 5.79 -18.14 -23.26
C ASN A 617 5.20 -19.52 -22.97
N LYS A 618 5.64 -20.56 -23.69
CA LYS A 618 5.14 -21.95 -23.63
C LYS A 618 5.25 -22.65 -22.25
N GLN A 619 5.46 -21.91 -21.17
CA GLN A 619 5.97 -22.40 -19.88
C GLN A 619 4.95 -22.40 -18.74
N THR A 620 3.70 -21.99 -18.95
CA THR A 620 2.68 -21.96 -17.87
C THR A 620 1.47 -22.85 -18.19
N ILE A 621 1.23 -23.84 -17.32
CA ILE A 621 0.07 -24.73 -17.35
C ILE A 621 -1.22 -23.91 -17.14
N SER A 622 -2.09 -23.87 -18.16
CA SER A 622 -3.37 -23.14 -18.18
C SER A 622 -4.53 -23.86 -17.50
N ILE A 623 -4.28 -24.99 -16.84
CA ILE A 623 -5.31 -25.77 -16.19
C ILE A 623 -5.59 -25.18 -14.81
N PHE A 624 -6.87 -24.98 -14.50
CA PHE A 624 -7.33 -24.46 -13.21
C PHE A 624 -8.38 -25.37 -12.56
N THR A 625 -9.16 -26.13 -13.34
CA THR A 625 -10.17 -27.07 -12.82
C THR A 625 -10.08 -28.44 -13.50
N SER A 626 -10.59 -29.47 -12.82
CA SER A 626 -10.57 -30.86 -13.30
C SER A 626 -11.42 -31.11 -14.55
N GLU A 627 -12.34 -30.20 -14.88
CA GLU A 627 -13.25 -30.31 -16.03
C GLU A 627 -12.60 -29.84 -17.34
N GLU A 628 -11.62 -28.93 -17.27
CA GLU A 628 -10.97 -28.34 -18.44
C GLU A 628 -9.90 -29.24 -19.09
N ILE A 629 -9.49 -30.31 -18.42
CA ILE A 629 -8.43 -31.23 -18.88
C ILE A 629 -8.72 -31.81 -20.26
N ASN A 630 -9.99 -32.08 -20.56
CA ASN A 630 -10.39 -32.69 -21.84
C ASN A 630 -10.16 -31.76 -23.04
N PHE A 631 -10.03 -30.45 -22.81
CA PHE A 631 -9.83 -29.45 -23.87
C PHE A 631 -8.35 -29.05 -24.03
N GLU A 632 -7.46 -29.54 -23.17
CA GLU A 632 -6.03 -29.26 -23.24
C GLU A 632 -5.35 -30.06 -24.36
N PRO A 633 -4.59 -29.40 -25.26
CA PRO A 633 -3.94 -30.09 -26.36
C PRO A 633 -2.73 -30.93 -25.90
N LEU A 634 -2.05 -30.53 -24.83
CA LEU A 634 -0.87 -31.21 -24.31
C LEU A 634 -1.26 -32.39 -23.41
N PRO A 635 -0.51 -33.51 -23.45
CA PRO A 635 -0.69 -34.63 -22.52
C PRO A 635 -0.69 -34.17 -21.06
N THR A 636 -1.79 -34.44 -20.34
CA THR A 636 -2.01 -33.95 -18.98
C THR A 636 -2.55 -35.05 -18.06
N LEU A 637 -1.97 -35.17 -16.87
CA LEU A 637 -2.43 -36.03 -15.78
C LEU A 637 -2.76 -35.20 -14.52
N LEU A 638 -3.80 -35.58 -13.79
CA LEU A 638 -4.07 -35.11 -12.43
C LEU A 638 -3.74 -36.18 -11.40
N ILE A 639 -3.05 -35.78 -10.33
CA ILE A 639 -2.55 -36.65 -9.27
C ILE A 639 -3.09 -36.17 -7.93
N SER A 640 -3.73 -37.07 -7.18
CA SER A 640 -4.22 -36.77 -5.83
C SER A 640 -3.08 -36.75 -4.81
N THR A 641 -3.16 -35.80 -3.89
CA THR A 641 -2.17 -35.59 -2.81
C THR A 641 -2.72 -36.00 -1.44
N MET A 642 -3.99 -36.42 -1.37
CA MET A 642 -4.61 -36.86 -0.13
C MET A 642 -3.91 -38.09 0.44
N SER A 643 -3.82 -38.19 1.77
CA SER A 643 -3.21 -39.34 2.46
C SER A 643 -3.88 -40.68 2.09
N SER A 644 -5.20 -40.69 1.84
CA SER A 644 -5.95 -41.89 1.46
C SER A 644 -5.75 -42.33 0.00
N LYS A 645 -5.44 -41.39 -0.90
CA LYS A 645 -5.28 -41.60 -2.35
C LYS A 645 -3.92 -41.09 -2.86
N PHE A 646 -2.89 -41.18 -2.03
CA PHE A 646 -1.61 -40.56 -2.28
C PHE A 646 -0.97 -41.05 -3.59
N ALA A 647 -0.58 -40.10 -4.44
CA ALA A 647 0.05 -40.34 -5.74
C ALA A 647 -0.79 -41.18 -6.73
N GLN A 648 -2.12 -41.23 -6.53
CA GLN A 648 -3.04 -41.89 -7.47
C GLN A 648 -3.50 -40.91 -8.56
N ILE A 649 -3.65 -41.44 -9.78
CA ILE A 649 -4.14 -40.68 -10.93
C ILE A 649 -5.65 -40.48 -10.79
N SER A 650 -6.09 -39.23 -10.62
CA SER A 650 -7.50 -38.88 -10.45
C SER A 650 -8.21 -38.57 -11.77
N ASN A 651 -7.51 -38.02 -12.76
CA ASN A 651 -8.04 -37.76 -14.10
C ASN A 651 -6.91 -37.60 -15.13
N LEU A 652 -7.24 -37.75 -16.42
CA LEU A 652 -6.30 -37.59 -17.54
C LEU A 652 -7.02 -37.29 -18.87
N ASN A 653 -6.32 -36.65 -19.81
CA ASN A 653 -6.82 -36.35 -21.16
C ASN A 653 -6.44 -37.44 -22.20
N LEU A 654 -7.06 -37.36 -23.38
CA LEU A 654 -6.80 -38.28 -24.49
C LEU A 654 -5.33 -38.21 -24.97
N SER A 655 -4.74 -37.01 -24.99
CA SER A 655 -3.33 -36.84 -25.35
C SER A 655 -2.38 -37.60 -24.40
N ALA A 656 -2.71 -37.70 -23.11
CA ALA A 656 -1.95 -38.52 -22.15
C ALA A 656 -2.10 -40.02 -22.42
N CYS A 657 -3.30 -40.52 -22.73
CA CYS A 657 -3.49 -41.90 -23.14
C CYS A 657 -2.58 -42.26 -24.33
N ASN A 658 -2.55 -41.38 -25.34
CA ASN A 658 -1.75 -41.58 -26.54
C ASN A 658 -0.24 -41.54 -26.24
N LEU A 659 0.21 -40.68 -25.32
CA LEU A 659 1.60 -40.57 -24.93
C LEU A 659 2.10 -41.85 -24.21
N PHE A 660 1.34 -42.35 -23.24
CA PHE A 660 1.76 -43.48 -22.41
C PHE A 660 1.39 -44.86 -23.00
N GLY A 661 0.46 -44.89 -23.97
CA GLY A 661 -0.03 -46.11 -24.62
C GLY A 661 -1.03 -46.90 -23.79
N TYR A 662 -1.61 -46.29 -22.74
CA TYR A 662 -2.64 -46.91 -21.89
C TYR A 662 -4.03 -46.35 -22.22
N HIS A 663 -5.06 -47.16 -21.99
CA HIS A 663 -6.43 -46.67 -21.98
C HIS A 663 -6.74 -45.93 -20.66
N LYS A 664 -7.68 -44.98 -20.70
CA LYS A 664 -8.08 -44.21 -19.52
C LYS A 664 -8.47 -45.11 -18.36
N THR A 665 -9.30 -46.12 -18.61
CA THR A 665 -9.74 -47.12 -17.61
C THR A 665 -8.60 -47.90 -16.94
N GLU A 666 -7.45 -48.04 -17.59
CA GLU A 666 -6.29 -48.76 -17.05
C GLU A 666 -5.47 -47.91 -16.07
N LEU A 667 -5.48 -46.59 -16.21
CA LEU A 667 -4.66 -45.66 -15.40
C LEU A 667 -5.44 -45.01 -14.25
N MET A 668 -6.75 -44.85 -14.38
CA MET A 668 -7.57 -44.23 -13.34
C MET A 668 -7.42 -44.98 -11.99
N ASN A 669 -7.26 -44.22 -10.91
CA ASN A 669 -7.04 -44.72 -9.54
C ASN A 669 -5.81 -45.60 -9.34
N ARG A 670 -4.91 -45.71 -10.33
CA ARG A 670 -3.61 -46.36 -10.15
C ARG A 670 -2.56 -45.37 -9.70
N LYS A 671 -1.54 -45.86 -8.99
CA LYS A 671 -0.39 -45.04 -8.60
C LYS A 671 0.44 -44.64 -9.81
N ILE A 672 0.96 -43.42 -9.79
CA ILE A 672 1.82 -42.89 -10.87
C ILE A 672 3.11 -43.69 -11.06
N ASN A 673 3.53 -44.45 -10.05
CA ASN A 673 4.73 -45.31 -10.05
C ASN A 673 4.77 -46.31 -11.22
N LEU A 674 3.62 -46.60 -11.84
CA LEU A 674 3.51 -47.41 -13.04
C LEU A 674 4.12 -46.74 -14.30
N LEU A 675 4.12 -45.41 -14.36
CA LEU A 675 4.64 -44.59 -15.47
C LEU A 675 6.11 -44.19 -15.28
N ILE A 676 6.76 -44.67 -14.21
CA ILE A 676 8.11 -44.30 -13.80
C ILE A 676 9.04 -45.53 -13.93
N PRO A 677 10.30 -45.36 -14.39
CA PRO A 677 11.32 -46.42 -14.34
C PRO A 677 11.53 -46.97 -12.92
N GLN A 678 11.84 -48.26 -12.78
CA GLN A 678 11.81 -48.95 -11.48
C GLN A 678 12.84 -48.39 -10.47
N ILE A 679 14.00 -47.93 -10.95
CA ILE A 679 15.06 -47.32 -10.13
C ILE A 679 14.57 -46.11 -9.34
N TYR A 680 13.72 -45.28 -9.95
CA TYR A 680 13.23 -44.04 -9.33
C TYR A 680 12.02 -44.29 -8.42
N THR A 681 11.28 -45.38 -8.63
CA THR A 681 10.06 -45.70 -7.89
C THR A 681 10.28 -45.78 -6.37
N LYS A 682 11.45 -46.25 -5.91
CA LYS A 682 11.76 -46.39 -4.48
C LYS A 682 11.84 -45.05 -3.74
N PHE A 683 12.29 -44.00 -4.42
CA PHE A 683 12.52 -42.69 -3.81
C PHE A 683 11.40 -41.69 -4.12
N HIS A 684 10.59 -41.97 -5.13
CA HIS A 684 9.57 -41.07 -5.66
C HIS A 684 8.53 -40.64 -4.62
N ASP A 685 7.96 -41.58 -3.86
CA ASP A 685 6.93 -41.29 -2.85
C ASP A 685 7.48 -40.31 -1.78
N LYS A 686 8.73 -40.52 -1.33
CA LYS A 686 9.43 -39.65 -0.38
C LYS A 686 9.75 -38.27 -0.96
N HIS A 687 10.08 -38.20 -2.26
CA HIS A 687 10.31 -36.93 -2.95
C HIS A 687 9.05 -36.08 -3.04
N ILE A 688 7.90 -36.70 -3.35
CA ILE A 688 6.60 -36.00 -3.33
C ILE A 688 6.30 -35.47 -1.94
N GLU A 689 6.50 -36.27 -0.90
CA GLU A 689 6.26 -35.88 0.50
C GLU A 689 7.11 -34.68 0.95
N MET A 690 8.42 -34.68 0.63
CA MET A 690 9.32 -33.55 0.92
C MET A 690 8.93 -32.27 0.16
N LEU A 691 8.42 -32.40 -1.06
CA LEU A 691 7.93 -31.28 -1.87
C LEU A 691 6.75 -30.57 -1.18
N PHE A 692 5.89 -31.32 -0.50
CA PHE A 692 4.77 -30.76 0.27
C PHE A 692 5.20 -30.11 1.60
N GLN A 693 6.20 -30.68 2.28
CA GLN A 693 6.68 -30.14 3.55
C GLN A 693 7.46 -28.83 3.40
N SER A 694 8.14 -28.62 2.27
CA SER A 694 9.03 -27.47 2.04
C SER A 694 8.33 -26.18 1.61
N ASN A 695 7.07 -26.23 1.16
CA ASN A 695 6.26 -25.08 0.68
C ASN A 695 6.94 -24.17 -0.37
N ASP A 696 8.02 -24.63 -1.00
CA ASP A 696 8.80 -23.93 -2.02
C ASP A 696 8.13 -24.08 -3.39
N LEU A 697 7.02 -23.34 -3.58
CA LEU A 697 6.23 -23.33 -4.82
C LEU A 697 7.06 -22.96 -6.08
N GLN A 698 8.23 -22.35 -5.91
CA GLN A 698 9.14 -21.99 -7.00
C GLN A 698 9.78 -23.21 -7.70
N GLN A 699 9.91 -24.35 -7.02
CA GLN A 699 10.47 -25.56 -7.63
C GLN A 699 9.47 -26.31 -8.52
N ILE A 700 8.16 -26.17 -8.26
CA ILE A 700 7.08 -26.89 -8.95
C ILE A 700 6.90 -26.40 -10.39
N VAL A 701 7.14 -25.10 -10.64
CA VAL A 701 6.82 -24.43 -11.90
C VAL A 701 7.90 -24.62 -12.99
N LYS A 702 9.11 -25.08 -12.65
CA LYS A 702 10.20 -25.24 -13.64
C LYS A 702 10.01 -26.50 -14.48
N GLU A 703 10.09 -26.36 -15.80
CA GLU A 703 10.11 -27.48 -16.75
C GLU A 703 11.38 -28.33 -16.53
N ARG A 704 11.22 -29.65 -16.39
CA ARG A 704 12.33 -30.60 -16.15
C ARG A 704 12.31 -31.71 -17.18
N LEU A 705 13.49 -32.16 -17.62
CA LEU A 705 13.61 -33.36 -18.44
C LEU A 705 13.53 -34.59 -17.54
N ILE A 706 12.60 -35.50 -17.85
CA ILE A 706 12.43 -36.78 -17.15
C ILE A 706 12.32 -37.92 -18.15
N TYR A 707 12.54 -39.15 -17.68
CA TYR A 707 12.31 -40.37 -18.45
C TYR A 707 11.05 -41.06 -17.96
N ILE A 708 10.08 -41.25 -18.85
CA ILE A 708 8.82 -41.92 -18.57
C ILE A 708 8.83 -43.36 -19.09
N LYS A 709 8.07 -44.24 -18.45
CA LYS A 709 7.88 -45.64 -18.86
C LYS A 709 6.56 -45.81 -19.62
N LEU A 710 6.65 -46.38 -20.82
CA LEU A 710 5.50 -46.68 -21.69
C LEU A 710 4.87 -48.03 -21.34
N LYS A 711 3.63 -48.28 -21.79
CA LYS A 711 2.97 -49.61 -21.67
C LYS A 711 3.78 -50.75 -22.30
N SER A 712 4.52 -50.45 -23.37
CA SER A 712 5.39 -51.41 -24.05
C SER A 712 6.65 -51.80 -23.25
N GLY A 713 6.93 -51.15 -22.12
CA GLY A 713 8.10 -51.42 -21.27
C GLY A 713 9.33 -50.54 -21.56
N TYR A 714 9.32 -49.80 -22.67
CA TYR A 714 10.40 -48.90 -23.07
C TYR A 714 10.33 -47.55 -22.33
N ILE A 715 11.48 -46.87 -22.24
CA ILE A 715 11.57 -45.50 -21.73
C ILE A 715 11.57 -44.46 -22.84
N MET A 716 11.02 -43.28 -22.55
CA MET A 716 11.01 -42.14 -23.45
C MET A 716 11.34 -40.84 -22.68
N PRO A 717 12.23 -39.98 -23.20
CA PRO A 717 12.46 -38.67 -22.61
C PRO A 717 11.28 -37.72 -22.87
N CYS A 718 10.84 -37.02 -21.83
CA CYS A 718 9.80 -36.01 -21.92
C CYS A 718 10.12 -34.86 -20.97
N TYR A 719 9.71 -33.66 -21.35
CA TYR A 719 9.66 -32.56 -20.40
C TYR A 719 8.39 -32.64 -19.58
N ILE A 720 8.51 -32.46 -18.26
CA ILE A 720 7.40 -32.34 -17.33
C ILE A 720 7.35 -30.92 -16.77
N CYS A 721 6.15 -30.36 -16.70
CA CYS A 721 5.83 -29.18 -15.92
C CYS A 721 4.72 -29.57 -14.92
N MET A 722 4.78 -29.05 -13.70
CA MET A 722 3.82 -29.36 -12.64
C MET A 722 3.17 -28.08 -12.12
N LYS A 723 1.91 -28.18 -11.71
CA LYS A 723 1.17 -27.09 -11.07
C LYS A 723 0.22 -27.66 -10.02
N ALA A 724 0.22 -27.09 -8.82
CA ALA A 724 -0.77 -27.43 -7.80
C ALA A 724 -2.09 -26.70 -8.10
N LEU A 725 -3.20 -27.43 -8.06
CA LEU A 725 -4.56 -26.92 -8.21
C LEU A 725 -5.28 -27.10 -6.88
N SER A 726 -5.88 -26.02 -6.37
CA SER A 726 -6.75 -26.05 -5.19
C SER A 726 -8.20 -26.23 -5.62
N GLN A 727 -8.85 -27.31 -5.20
CA GLN A 727 -10.30 -27.47 -5.35
C GLN A 727 -11.04 -26.82 -4.16
N LEU A 728 -12.35 -26.58 -4.32
CA LEU A 728 -13.21 -25.93 -3.31
C LEU A 728 -13.28 -26.70 -1.98
N ASP A 729 -12.96 -27.99 -1.98
CA ASP A 729 -13.11 -28.93 -0.85
C ASP A 729 -11.79 -29.23 -0.11
N GLU A 730 -10.89 -28.25 0.04
CA GLU A 730 -9.56 -28.35 0.72
C GLU A 730 -8.54 -29.33 0.09
N ASP A 731 -8.91 -30.09 -0.94
CA ASP A 731 -8.01 -31.03 -1.61
C ASP A 731 -7.09 -30.33 -2.63
N VAL A 732 -5.78 -30.50 -2.44
CA VAL A 732 -4.76 -30.11 -3.42
C VAL A 732 -4.56 -31.24 -4.41
N VAL A 733 -4.65 -30.93 -5.71
CA VAL A 733 -4.40 -31.89 -6.80
C VAL A 733 -3.25 -31.36 -7.65
N ILE A 734 -2.31 -32.21 -8.04
CA ILE A 734 -1.21 -31.80 -8.94
C ILE A 734 -1.63 -32.06 -10.39
N ALA A 735 -1.54 -31.04 -11.23
CA ALA A 735 -1.57 -31.17 -12.68
C ALA A 735 -0.14 -31.32 -13.23
N ALA A 736 0.13 -32.45 -13.88
CA ALA A 736 1.37 -32.71 -14.60
C ALA A 736 1.12 -32.65 -16.11
N GLN A 737 1.77 -31.70 -16.79
CA GLN A 737 1.77 -31.60 -18.25
C GLN A 737 3.07 -32.13 -18.84
N PHE A 738 2.97 -32.91 -19.91
CA PHE A 738 4.12 -33.52 -20.58
C PHE A 738 4.29 -32.95 -21.98
N ARG A 739 5.54 -32.69 -22.36
CA ARG A 739 5.92 -32.28 -23.70
C ARG A 739 6.99 -33.21 -24.25
N THR A 740 6.70 -33.81 -25.40
CA THR A 740 7.63 -34.71 -26.09
C THR A 740 8.84 -33.94 -26.62
N LEU A 741 10.02 -34.58 -26.55
CA LEU A 741 11.25 -34.05 -27.10
C LEU A 741 11.20 -34.19 -28.63
N ARG A 742 11.42 -33.09 -29.37
CA ARG A 742 11.64 -33.15 -30.82
C ARG A 742 13.14 -33.31 -31.08
N THR A 743 13.59 -34.54 -31.31
CA THR A 743 14.98 -34.83 -31.66
C THR A 743 15.14 -34.90 -33.17
N PHE A 744 15.95 -34.01 -33.74
CA PHE A 744 16.28 -34.02 -35.17
C PHE A 744 17.43 -34.98 -35.52
N LYS A 745 18.15 -35.48 -34.51
CA LYS A 745 19.22 -36.50 -34.65
C LYS A 745 18.72 -37.83 -34.08
N GLY A 746 19.03 -38.93 -34.75
CA GLY A 746 18.80 -40.27 -34.24
C GLY A 746 19.64 -40.51 -32.98
N GLY A 747 19.00 -40.94 -31.89
CA GLY A 747 19.67 -41.21 -30.62
C GLY A 747 18.89 -42.23 -29.80
N CYS A 748 19.56 -42.87 -28.85
CA CYS A 748 18.96 -43.84 -27.95
C CYS A 748 19.32 -43.52 -26.50
N TYR A 749 18.49 -43.96 -25.55
CA TYR A 749 18.64 -43.67 -24.13
C TYR A 749 18.66 -44.96 -23.33
N LEU A 750 19.57 -45.03 -22.36
CA LEU A 750 19.79 -46.14 -21.43
C LEU A 750 19.81 -45.57 -20.01
N ILE A 751 19.19 -46.28 -19.06
CA ILE A 751 19.32 -46.00 -17.62
C ILE A 751 20.10 -47.15 -16.99
N LEU A 752 21.16 -46.79 -16.25
CA LEU A 752 22.05 -47.72 -15.57
C LEU A 752 21.79 -47.70 -14.06
N ASP A 753 21.94 -48.86 -13.42
CA ASP A 753 21.98 -48.96 -11.96
C ASP A 753 23.38 -48.59 -11.42
N HIS A 754 23.54 -48.54 -10.10
CA HIS A 754 24.81 -48.26 -9.42
C HIS A 754 25.96 -49.17 -9.91
N ASP A 755 25.64 -50.42 -10.23
CA ASP A 755 26.59 -51.45 -10.67
C ASP A 755 26.76 -51.48 -12.20
N ASP A 756 26.44 -50.39 -12.91
CA ASP A 756 26.53 -50.24 -14.37
C ASP A 756 25.73 -51.30 -15.18
N ALA A 757 24.70 -51.90 -14.55
CA ALA A 757 23.75 -52.79 -15.22
C ALA A 757 22.67 -51.98 -15.93
N ILE A 758 22.32 -52.34 -17.17
CA ILE A 758 21.24 -51.69 -17.92
C ILE A 758 19.90 -52.12 -17.34
N GLU A 759 19.16 -51.16 -16.79
CA GLU A 759 17.82 -51.42 -16.23
C GLU A 759 16.72 -51.15 -17.26
N SER A 760 16.81 -50.03 -17.98
CA SER A 760 15.76 -49.65 -18.93
C SER A 760 16.31 -48.95 -20.17
N VAL A 761 15.60 -49.15 -21.28
CA VAL A 761 16.05 -48.78 -22.63
C VAL A 761 14.95 -48.12 -23.44
N SER A 762 15.34 -47.19 -24.30
CA SER A 762 14.43 -46.60 -25.29
C SER A 762 14.15 -47.56 -26.45
N SER A 763 13.02 -47.40 -27.14
CA SER A 763 12.69 -48.23 -28.31
C SER A 763 13.72 -48.11 -29.44
N SER A 764 14.38 -46.97 -29.57
CA SER A 764 15.47 -46.74 -30.53
C SER A 764 16.69 -47.63 -30.27
N CYS A 765 16.88 -48.17 -29.05
CA CYS A 765 17.96 -49.10 -28.73
C CYS A 765 17.87 -50.41 -29.54
N ILE A 766 16.69 -50.79 -30.01
CA ILE A 766 16.52 -51.99 -30.85
C ILE A 766 17.26 -51.80 -32.18
N CYS A 767 17.15 -50.62 -32.79
CA CYS A 767 17.77 -50.35 -34.09
C CYS A 767 19.26 -50.00 -33.97
N TYR A 768 19.67 -49.30 -32.90
CA TYR A 768 21.05 -48.83 -32.75
C TYR A 768 21.95 -49.78 -31.97
N LEU A 769 21.40 -50.50 -30.99
CA LEU A 769 22.16 -51.34 -30.05
C LEU A 769 21.72 -52.82 -30.09
N PHE A 770 20.68 -53.17 -30.84
CA PHE A 770 20.10 -54.52 -30.91
C PHE A 770 19.60 -55.08 -29.57
N ILE A 771 19.21 -54.19 -28.63
CA ILE A 771 18.73 -54.58 -27.30
C ILE A 771 17.22 -54.31 -27.19
N ASP A 772 16.47 -55.34 -26.81
CA ASP A 772 15.05 -55.26 -26.44
C ASP A 772 14.91 -55.25 -24.91
N SER A 773 13.95 -54.45 -24.42
CA SER A 773 13.43 -54.49 -23.05
C SER A 773 13.17 -55.90 -22.50
N LYS A 774 12.69 -56.83 -23.32
CA LYS A 774 12.42 -58.23 -22.90
C LYS A 774 13.70 -58.96 -22.52
N MET A 775 14.80 -58.75 -23.23
CA MET A 775 16.08 -59.41 -22.93
C MET A 775 16.62 -58.98 -21.57
N ILE A 776 16.50 -57.70 -21.25
CA ILE A 776 16.93 -57.13 -19.97
C ILE A 776 16.12 -57.72 -18.80
N SER A 777 14.83 -57.98 -19.01
CA SER A 777 13.98 -58.59 -17.98
C SER A 777 14.36 -60.05 -17.65
N HIS A 778 14.96 -60.77 -18.61
CA HIS A 778 15.36 -62.17 -18.44
C HIS A 778 16.81 -62.32 -17.96
N LYS A 779 17.71 -61.41 -18.35
CA LYS A 779 19.13 -61.44 -17.99
C LYS A 779 19.65 -60.02 -17.76
N LYS A 780 20.35 -59.80 -16.64
CA LYS A 780 21.08 -58.55 -16.40
C LYS A 780 22.22 -58.43 -17.41
N ILE A 781 22.23 -57.32 -18.15
CA ILE A 781 23.27 -56.99 -19.13
C ILE A 781 24.06 -55.82 -18.54
N TYR A 782 25.38 -55.98 -18.44
CA TYR A 782 26.26 -54.92 -17.94
C TYR A 782 26.74 -54.04 -19.09
N PHE A 783 26.87 -52.75 -18.82
CA PHE A 783 27.24 -51.76 -19.83
C PHE A 783 28.61 -52.05 -20.48
N HIS A 784 29.57 -52.54 -19.68
CA HIS A 784 30.91 -52.91 -20.16
C HIS A 784 30.90 -54.07 -21.18
N GLU A 785 29.86 -54.93 -21.19
CA GLU A 785 29.77 -56.06 -22.13
C GLU A 785 29.47 -55.58 -23.55
N LEU A 786 28.78 -54.44 -23.66
CA LEU A 786 28.42 -53.80 -24.92
C LEU A 786 29.48 -52.81 -25.40
N PHE A 787 30.17 -52.18 -24.45
CA PHE A 787 31.16 -51.12 -24.70
C PHE A 787 32.46 -51.43 -23.94
N THR A 788 33.40 -52.07 -24.62
CA THR A 788 34.65 -52.55 -24.00
C THR A 788 35.62 -51.43 -23.60
N ASN A 789 35.47 -50.22 -24.16
CA ASN A 789 36.34 -49.06 -23.91
C ASN A 789 35.77 -48.07 -22.86
N TYR A 790 34.78 -48.49 -22.05
CA TYR A 790 34.12 -47.59 -21.10
C TYR A 790 34.94 -47.39 -19.80
N ASN A 791 35.21 -46.13 -19.45
CA ASN A 791 35.84 -45.72 -18.19
C ASN A 791 35.14 -44.47 -17.62
N ARG A 792 34.32 -44.64 -16.57
CA ARG A 792 33.35 -43.65 -16.03
C ARG A 792 33.87 -42.21 -15.87
N ASN A 793 35.14 -42.02 -15.54
CA ASN A 793 35.73 -40.70 -15.28
C ASN A 793 36.01 -39.87 -16.54
N ASP A 794 36.24 -40.51 -17.69
CA ASP A 794 36.61 -39.83 -18.94
C ASP A 794 35.40 -39.22 -19.68
N TYR A 795 34.18 -39.61 -19.29
CA TYR A 795 32.93 -39.31 -20.02
C TYR A 795 32.05 -38.23 -19.37
N LEU A 796 32.56 -37.49 -18.38
CA LEU A 796 31.84 -36.44 -17.64
C LEU A 796 31.79 -35.06 -18.34
N ASN A 797 32.18 -34.99 -19.62
CA ASN A 797 32.21 -33.74 -20.40
C ASN A 797 30.89 -33.50 -21.16
N LYS A 798 30.41 -32.25 -21.18
CA LYS A 798 29.18 -31.83 -21.91
C LYS A 798 29.24 -32.04 -23.44
N THR A 799 30.42 -32.29 -23.99
CA THR A 799 30.65 -32.51 -25.43
C THR A 799 30.48 -33.96 -25.87
N GLY A 800 30.38 -34.89 -24.92
CA GLY A 800 30.34 -36.34 -25.18
C GLY A 800 31.67 -36.89 -25.69
N CYS A 801 31.76 -38.23 -25.75
CA CYS A 801 32.92 -38.93 -26.31
C CYS A 801 32.47 -40.09 -27.20
N VAL A 802 33.30 -40.43 -28.20
CA VAL A 802 33.03 -41.53 -29.13
C VAL A 802 33.35 -42.87 -28.45
N ILE A 803 32.44 -43.82 -28.53
CA ILE A 803 32.62 -45.20 -28.05
C ILE A 803 32.23 -46.17 -29.15
N SER A 804 33.03 -47.22 -29.34
CA SER A 804 32.78 -48.31 -30.27
C SER A 804 31.88 -49.38 -29.65
N LEU A 805 30.82 -49.77 -30.36
CA LEU A 805 29.95 -50.87 -29.95
C LEU A 805 30.57 -52.24 -30.28
N ASN A 806 30.61 -53.16 -29.32
CA ASN A 806 31.11 -54.51 -29.54
C ASN A 806 30.05 -55.42 -30.18
N LEU A 807 30.11 -55.53 -31.51
CA LEU A 807 29.24 -56.37 -32.33
C LEU A 807 29.45 -57.89 -32.11
N GLN A 808 30.54 -58.31 -31.48
CA GLN A 808 30.83 -59.73 -31.20
C GLN A 808 30.32 -60.22 -29.84
N SER A 809 29.65 -59.36 -29.06
CA SER A 809 29.07 -59.75 -27.78
C SER A 809 27.95 -60.79 -27.97
N ASN A 810 27.90 -61.83 -27.13
CA ASN A 810 26.87 -62.88 -27.14
C ASN A 810 25.44 -62.33 -27.01
N VAL A 811 25.29 -61.10 -26.49
CA VAL A 811 24.01 -60.40 -26.35
C VAL A 811 23.49 -59.93 -27.71
N VAL A 812 24.38 -59.38 -28.54
CA VAL A 812 24.07 -58.83 -29.85
C VAL A 812 23.81 -59.96 -30.86
N GLN A 813 24.65 -61.01 -30.86
CA GLN A 813 24.52 -62.17 -31.77
C GLN A 813 23.22 -62.99 -31.60
N ASN A 814 22.66 -63.03 -30.39
CA ASN A 814 21.41 -63.77 -30.10
C ASN A 814 20.13 -62.97 -30.43
N SER A 815 20.26 -61.74 -30.95
CA SER A 815 19.10 -60.96 -31.38
C SER A 815 18.63 -61.38 -32.78
N ASN A 816 17.35 -61.73 -32.92
CA ASN A 816 16.75 -62.13 -34.20
C ASN A 816 16.86 -61.05 -35.30
N TYR A 817 17.16 -59.79 -34.94
CA TYR A 817 17.29 -58.67 -35.86
C TYR A 817 18.60 -58.65 -36.63
N LEU A 818 19.66 -59.27 -36.10
CA LEU A 818 20.96 -59.29 -36.78
C LEU A 818 20.94 -60.15 -38.04
N GLN A 819 20.13 -61.21 -38.10
CA GLN A 819 20.04 -62.10 -39.27
C GLN A 819 19.71 -61.38 -40.60
N TYR A 820 19.05 -60.22 -40.54
CA TYR A 820 18.67 -59.44 -41.73
C TYR A 820 19.68 -58.39 -42.17
N TYR A 821 20.61 -57.96 -41.30
CA TYR A 821 21.56 -56.87 -41.58
C TYR A 821 23.03 -57.32 -41.70
N ILE A 822 23.30 -58.63 -41.63
CA ILE A 822 24.64 -59.24 -41.63
C ILE A 822 25.53 -58.81 -42.81
N ASN A 823 24.98 -58.48 -43.98
CA ASN A 823 25.81 -58.17 -45.14
C ASN A 823 26.36 -56.73 -45.20
N ASP A 824 25.72 -55.76 -44.55
CA ASP A 824 26.13 -54.34 -44.65
C ASP A 824 26.93 -53.84 -43.42
N LEU A 825 26.71 -54.42 -42.24
CA LEU A 825 27.34 -53.96 -40.99
C LEU A 825 28.68 -54.62 -40.65
N ALA A 826 29.03 -55.73 -41.31
CA ALA A 826 30.26 -56.49 -41.04
C ALA A 826 31.57 -55.76 -41.42
N ARG A 827 31.52 -54.51 -41.88
CA ARG A 827 32.70 -53.75 -42.36
C ARG A 827 32.97 -52.42 -41.65
N SER A 828 32.24 -52.03 -40.61
CA SER A 828 32.48 -50.75 -39.92
C SER A 828 32.26 -50.82 -38.42
N ASP A 829 33.23 -50.35 -37.64
CA ASP A 829 33.06 -50.07 -36.21
C ASP A 829 31.96 -49.03 -36.03
N LEU A 830 30.85 -49.42 -35.39
CA LEU A 830 29.74 -48.51 -35.06
C LEU A 830 30.19 -47.59 -33.91
N ASN A 831 30.69 -46.43 -34.30
CA ASN A 831 31.09 -45.36 -33.38
C ASN A 831 29.88 -44.53 -32.96
N ILE A 832 29.55 -44.57 -31.67
CA ILE A 832 28.43 -43.86 -31.06
C ILE A 832 28.99 -42.75 -30.15
N ILE A 833 28.41 -41.56 -30.21
CA ILE A 833 28.75 -40.47 -29.27
C ILE A 833 27.93 -40.66 -28.00
N LEU A 834 28.61 -40.85 -26.88
CA LEU A 834 28.00 -41.06 -25.57
C LEU A 834 28.05 -39.78 -24.73
N ASN A 835 26.89 -39.43 -24.17
CA ASN A 835 26.72 -38.32 -23.23
C ASN A 835 26.17 -38.86 -21.91
N LEU A 836 26.92 -38.68 -20.82
CA LEU A 836 26.44 -38.99 -19.47
C LEU A 836 25.73 -37.77 -18.88
N ASN A 837 24.45 -37.94 -18.55
CA ASN A 837 23.68 -36.97 -17.76
C ASN A 837 23.46 -37.56 -16.37
N TYR A 838 23.97 -36.89 -15.33
CA TYR A 838 23.76 -37.25 -13.93
C TYR A 838 22.52 -36.58 -13.35
#